data_AF-A0A4Y9ZT63-F1
#
_entry.id   AF-A0A4Y9ZT63-F1
#
_cell.length_a   1.000
_cell.length_b   1.000
_cell.length_c   1.000
_cell.angle_alpha   90.00
_cell.angle_beta   90.00
_cell.angle_gamma   90.00
#
_symmetry.space_group_name_H-M   'P 1'
#
loop_
_entity.id
_entity.type
_entity.pdbx_description
1 polymer ?
#
loop_
_entity_poly.entity_id
_entity_poly.type
_entity_poly.pdbx_seq_one_letter_code
_entity_poly.pdbx_strand_id
1 'polypeptide(L)'
;MVKRRHFVTRPTQVILPLSPNHGLFGNDGLYSESKISLETLFQRWNSESWGEYLCLAGAVIGWTRGTGLMDATNTVAQDVESHGVRTFSAKEMAFNILGLMHPLLFSITQVEPIWADLSGGMDRVADLAEITTRIRVNINKKSELRRAIARDNSAEFKVINGVEAERVLQTVNVTPRANFRFDFPELESAETLENLAKLRDVVDLDKVCVITGFAELGPWGSSRTRWEMEARGEFTLEGCIEMAWMMGYIKHFEGRLKDGSLYVGWVDAKTNEPVDDKDVRGKYEKDILAHAGVRLIEPELFRGYDPKHKVFHQEIELTHDLEPLEVSDAEAEKFKEEHGDRCDIWEGEGGQWLVKFKKGARVLVPNAFKFSRQVAGQVPTGWSAGRYGIPEDIVARTDRMSLWALVCVAEALNNSGITDAYELYKHMHPSDVGSCLGSGMGGVESLAKMFKDRREEKEVQNDILQETFINTTAGWINLLLLSSSGPIKIPVGACATALQSVDIACDTILSGKAKVMIAGGFDDISEEGSYEFANMKATSNSETEFAMGREPTEMSRPATTTRSGFMEAQGTGVHIVMSAKTAIKLGCPIRGVIGFTSTSSDKAGRSVPAPGRGALTIARQVPSKYPLPILDLAYRSRQLAFRRKQIAEWLSHEQMQLKDELEYRKSQGDAPDEEYFSTRIADLEAEAVRQEKDALATYGMLEGADPRVAPLRRALAVWGLTADDIGVLSIHGTSTGANEANETHLWNDVFSTIDRTPGNSVPIMAQKSLCGHSKGGSAAWQLAGLLQSVHSGIVPGNRNNDNVDAAFQHYSYLLFPSKTIHTDGIRAGVMSSFGFGQVGGTALIIHPRYLFAALQPSQYESYKERNRVRYLQSYKAMTEMMTTNSLVKIKETPPYSKELEGPVLLNSLARVTLDEKTNSYSFTGKLPTESKPDIANAKAVQDVLAAAPSTAGVGVDQELISSVPSENPTFVARNFTEAEVAYCRAQPSPAASFAARWVGKEAVFKSLGVASKGAAAAMKDIEILPNQAGAPEVTLHGEAKSAAESKGIAKILLSLSHSDTVAIAFAQASTA
;
A
#
# COMPACT_ATOMS: atom_id res chain seq x y z
N MET A 1 18.21 -40.58 -33.05
CA MET A 1 19.23 -40.20 -32.05
C MET A 1 19.80 -41.40 -31.28
N VAL A 2 18.96 -42.30 -30.77
CA VAL A 2 19.35 -43.49 -29.97
C VAL A 2 20.25 -44.47 -30.73
N LYS A 3 19.88 -44.89 -31.95
CA LYS A 3 20.72 -45.72 -32.85
C LYS A 3 22.08 -45.08 -33.18
N ARG A 4 22.12 -43.75 -33.36
CA ARG A 4 23.36 -42.98 -33.65
C ARG A 4 24.31 -42.89 -32.44
N ARG A 5 23.78 -43.08 -31.22
CA ARG A 5 24.55 -43.08 -29.96
C ARG A 5 24.76 -44.48 -29.37
N HIS A 6 24.33 -45.53 -30.08
CA HIS A 6 24.45 -46.95 -29.67
C HIS A 6 23.90 -47.29 -28.28
N PHE A 7 22.82 -46.64 -27.84
CA PHE A 7 22.11 -47.04 -26.61
C PHE A 7 21.20 -48.24 -26.89
N VAL A 8 21.73 -49.45 -26.72
CA VAL A 8 21.04 -50.73 -27.00
C VAL A 8 20.41 -51.39 -25.77
N THR A 9 20.66 -50.87 -24.56
CA THR A 9 20.18 -51.43 -23.28
C THR A 9 19.15 -50.54 -22.58
N ARG A 10 18.59 -49.55 -23.29
CA ARG A 10 17.59 -48.62 -22.75
C ARG A 10 16.53 -48.32 -23.82
N PRO A 11 15.68 -49.30 -24.17
CA PRO A 11 14.63 -49.08 -25.15
C PRO A 11 13.62 -48.05 -24.64
N THR A 12 13.09 -47.23 -25.55
CA THR A 12 12.01 -46.29 -25.26
C THR A 12 10.67 -46.98 -25.46
N GLN A 13 9.83 -47.01 -24.42
CA GLN A 13 8.46 -47.51 -24.56
C GLN A 13 7.61 -46.52 -25.36
N VAL A 14 6.98 -47.02 -26.42
CA VAL A 14 6.02 -46.29 -27.23
C VAL A 14 4.63 -46.76 -26.86
N ILE A 15 3.85 -45.89 -26.24
CA ILE A 15 2.43 -46.13 -25.99
C ILE A 15 1.65 -45.75 -27.27
N LEU A 16 1.19 -46.74 -28.01
CA LEU A 16 0.43 -46.52 -29.24
C LEU A 16 -1.05 -46.26 -28.87
N PRO A 17 -1.61 -45.10 -29.21
CA PRO A 17 -3.02 -44.82 -28.96
C PRO A 17 -3.85 -45.49 -30.05
N LEU A 18 -4.19 -46.76 -29.86
CA LEU A 18 -5.04 -47.55 -30.76
C LEU A 18 -6.52 -47.20 -30.51
N SER A 19 -7.38 -47.62 -31.42
CA SER A 19 -8.83 -47.37 -31.38
C SER A 19 -9.57 -48.69 -31.54
N PRO A 20 -10.62 -48.96 -30.74
CA PRO A 20 -11.53 -50.08 -31.02
C PRO A 20 -12.47 -49.79 -32.20
N ASN A 21 -12.49 -48.55 -32.69
CA ASN A 21 -13.27 -48.12 -33.84
C ASN A 21 -12.39 -47.97 -35.09
N HIS A 22 -12.67 -48.77 -36.12
CA HIS A 22 -12.06 -48.71 -37.46
C HIS A 22 -13.13 -48.47 -38.53
N GLY A 23 -13.86 -47.35 -38.41
CA GLY A 23 -14.87 -46.90 -39.37
C GLY A 23 -16.31 -47.28 -39.00
N LEU A 24 -16.55 -47.76 -37.77
CA LEU A 24 -17.87 -48.18 -37.28
C LEU A 24 -18.86 -47.02 -37.15
N PHE A 25 -18.38 -45.81 -36.81
CA PHE A 25 -19.23 -44.63 -36.63
C PHE A 25 -19.39 -43.78 -37.91
N GLY A 26 -18.49 -43.94 -38.90
CA GLY A 26 -18.45 -43.16 -40.13
C GLY A 26 -18.13 -41.66 -39.95
N ASN A 27 -17.91 -40.95 -41.07
CA ASN A 27 -17.58 -39.51 -41.11
C ASN A 27 -16.38 -39.08 -40.23
N ASP A 28 -15.44 -39.98 -40.00
CA ASP A 28 -14.25 -39.81 -39.16
C ASP A 28 -12.99 -39.45 -39.97
N GLY A 29 -13.16 -39.10 -41.25
CA GLY A 29 -12.07 -38.68 -42.13
C GLY A 29 -11.06 -39.81 -42.36
N LEU A 30 -9.78 -39.57 -42.04
CA LEU A 30 -8.71 -40.58 -42.08
C LEU A 30 -8.37 -41.15 -40.69
N TYR A 31 -9.22 -40.93 -39.69
CA TYR A 31 -8.96 -41.37 -38.32
C TYR A 31 -8.78 -42.89 -38.25
N SER A 32 -9.72 -43.63 -38.84
CA SER A 32 -9.74 -45.09 -38.75
C SER A 32 -8.57 -45.74 -39.48
N GLU A 33 -8.23 -45.23 -40.67
CA GLU A 33 -7.03 -45.61 -41.44
C GLU A 33 -5.75 -45.29 -40.67
N SER A 34 -5.70 -44.14 -39.98
CA SER A 34 -4.55 -43.77 -39.17
C SER A 34 -4.37 -44.71 -37.98
N LYS A 35 -5.47 -45.09 -37.29
CA LYS A 35 -5.41 -45.96 -36.11
C LYS A 35 -5.09 -47.40 -36.44
N ILE A 36 -5.69 -47.97 -37.49
CA ILE A 36 -5.40 -49.33 -37.92
C ILE A 36 -3.96 -49.46 -38.48
N SER A 37 -3.44 -48.42 -39.13
CA SER A 37 -2.07 -48.43 -39.65
C SER A 37 -1.00 -48.55 -38.55
N LEU A 38 -1.28 -48.03 -37.34
CA LEU A 38 -0.36 -48.15 -36.18
C LEU A 38 -0.19 -49.60 -35.73
N GLU A 39 -1.18 -50.47 -35.97
CA GLU A 39 -1.12 -51.88 -35.55
C GLU A 39 -0.05 -52.67 -36.32
N THR A 40 0.34 -52.20 -37.51
CA THR A 40 1.45 -52.80 -38.26
C THR A 40 2.77 -52.77 -37.50
N LEU A 41 2.93 -51.84 -36.54
CA LEU A 41 4.14 -51.70 -35.73
C LEU A 41 4.41 -52.92 -34.85
N PHE A 42 3.37 -53.65 -34.42
CA PHE A 42 3.51 -54.89 -33.65
C PHE A 42 4.30 -55.95 -34.40
N GLN A 43 4.07 -56.08 -35.71
CA GLN A 43 4.81 -57.00 -36.57
C GLN A 43 6.18 -56.45 -36.94
N ARG A 44 6.26 -55.14 -37.22
CA ARG A 44 7.52 -54.48 -37.59
C ARG A 44 8.56 -54.47 -36.47
N TRP A 45 8.14 -54.52 -35.22
CA TRP A 45 9.03 -54.64 -34.06
C TRP A 45 9.94 -55.88 -34.17
N ASN A 46 9.38 -57.00 -34.63
CA ASN A 46 10.13 -58.24 -34.86
C ASN A 46 10.84 -58.29 -36.22
N SER A 47 10.23 -57.72 -37.27
CA SER A 47 10.74 -57.85 -38.64
C SER A 47 11.84 -56.84 -39.00
N GLU A 48 12.07 -55.82 -38.16
CA GLU A 48 13.01 -54.73 -38.41
C GLU A 48 14.02 -54.54 -37.27
N SER A 49 15.15 -53.89 -37.57
CA SER A 49 16.30 -53.77 -36.66
C SER A 49 16.15 -52.69 -35.58
N TRP A 50 14.95 -52.43 -35.06
CA TRP A 50 14.71 -51.36 -34.08
C TRP A 50 14.06 -51.80 -32.76
N GLY A 51 13.76 -53.09 -32.59
CA GLY A 51 13.19 -53.63 -31.35
C GLY A 51 14.09 -53.46 -30.12
N GLU A 52 15.41 -53.39 -30.29
CA GLU A 52 16.35 -53.08 -29.20
C GLU A 52 16.32 -51.59 -28.77
N TYR A 53 15.75 -50.70 -29.60
CA TYR A 53 15.68 -49.26 -29.33
C TYR A 53 14.30 -48.79 -28.89
N LEU A 54 13.24 -49.46 -29.34
CA LEU A 54 11.86 -49.12 -29.01
C LEU A 54 11.12 -50.38 -28.58
N CYS A 55 10.33 -50.29 -27.53
CA CYS A 55 9.37 -51.33 -27.14
C CYS A 55 7.94 -50.78 -27.28
N LEU A 56 6.96 -51.65 -27.48
CA LEU A 56 5.60 -51.23 -27.83
C LEU A 56 4.57 -51.66 -26.78
N ALA A 57 3.69 -50.74 -26.41
CA ALA A 57 2.43 -51.04 -25.74
C ALA A 57 1.28 -50.36 -26.48
N GLY A 58 0.42 -51.12 -27.14
CA GLY A 58 -0.80 -50.60 -27.74
C GLY A 58 -1.90 -50.47 -26.72
N ALA A 59 -2.32 -49.24 -26.47
CA ALA A 59 -3.49 -48.93 -25.67
C ALA A 59 -4.70 -48.78 -26.60
N VAL A 60 -5.62 -49.74 -26.60
CA VAL A 60 -6.90 -49.63 -27.31
C VAL A 60 -7.82 -48.75 -26.48
N ILE A 61 -7.81 -47.45 -26.75
CA ILE A 61 -8.47 -46.46 -25.90
C ILE A 61 -9.98 -46.48 -26.14
N GLY A 62 -10.74 -46.77 -25.08
CA GLY A 62 -12.20 -46.74 -25.08
C GLY A 62 -12.82 -45.37 -24.93
N TRP A 63 -14.14 -45.37 -24.72
CA TRP A 63 -14.96 -44.16 -24.65
C TRP A 63 -14.54 -43.27 -23.48
N THR A 64 -13.92 -42.12 -23.77
CA THR A 64 -13.34 -41.24 -22.74
C THR A 64 -14.02 -39.87 -22.71
N ARG A 65 -14.84 -39.65 -21.68
CA ARG A 65 -15.63 -38.44 -21.44
C ARG A 65 -14.77 -37.23 -21.08
N GLY A 66 -15.17 -36.05 -21.57
CA GLY A 66 -14.62 -34.75 -21.16
C GLY A 66 -13.29 -34.36 -21.83
N THR A 67 -12.95 -34.97 -22.96
CA THR A 67 -11.69 -34.72 -23.69
C THR A 67 -11.84 -33.67 -24.81
N GLY A 68 -12.99 -33.03 -24.97
CA GLY A 68 -13.28 -32.14 -26.11
C GLY A 68 -13.60 -32.90 -27.40
N LEU A 69 -12.82 -33.93 -27.72
CA LEU A 69 -12.99 -34.79 -28.92
C LEU A 69 -14.31 -35.58 -28.90
N MET A 70 -14.75 -36.00 -27.71
CA MET A 70 -15.95 -36.82 -27.51
C MET A 70 -17.12 -36.05 -26.88
N ASP A 71 -17.08 -34.71 -26.84
CA ASP A 71 -18.07 -33.93 -26.07
C ASP A 71 -19.51 -34.10 -26.57
N ALA A 72 -19.71 -34.18 -27.89
CA ALA A 72 -21.02 -34.48 -28.48
C ALA A 72 -21.56 -35.88 -28.11
N THR A 73 -20.70 -36.74 -27.58
CA THR A 73 -21.01 -38.12 -27.18
C THR A 73 -21.11 -38.26 -25.64
N ASN A 74 -20.79 -37.22 -24.87
CA ASN A 74 -20.97 -37.23 -23.41
C ASN A 74 -22.45 -37.39 -23.03
N THR A 75 -23.37 -36.81 -23.81
CA THR A 75 -24.82 -36.84 -23.55
C THR A 75 -25.44 -38.23 -23.65
N VAL A 76 -24.83 -39.13 -24.43
CA VAL A 76 -25.30 -40.50 -24.64
C VAL A 76 -24.55 -41.52 -23.78
N ALA A 77 -23.45 -41.11 -23.13
CA ALA A 77 -22.57 -42.01 -22.39
C ALA A 77 -23.29 -42.83 -21.32
N GLN A 78 -24.17 -42.20 -20.51
CA GLN A 78 -24.93 -42.90 -19.46
C GLN A 78 -25.79 -44.03 -20.03
N ASP A 79 -26.53 -43.75 -21.10
CA ASP A 79 -27.43 -44.74 -21.71
C ASP A 79 -26.63 -45.81 -22.48
N VAL A 80 -25.47 -45.45 -23.04
CA VAL A 80 -24.54 -46.42 -23.64
C VAL A 80 -24.00 -47.38 -22.58
N GLU A 81 -23.75 -46.93 -21.34
CA GLU A 81 -23.31 -47.84 -20.27
C GLU A 81 -24.37 -48.89 -19.90
N SER A 82 -25.66 -48.56 -20.03
CA SER A 82 -26.74 -49.52 -19.81
C SER A 82 -26.76 -50.68 -20.82
N HIS A 83 -26.04 -50.54 -21.94
CA HIS A 83 -25.86 -51.59 -22.95
C HIS A 83 -24.61 -52.45 -22.70
N GLY A 84 -23.93 -52.29 -21.55
CA GLY A 84 -22.80 -53.12 -21.15
C GLY A 84 -21.41 -52.58 -21.51
N VAL A 85 -21.32 -51.36 -22.05
CA VAL A 85 -20.06 -50.63 -22.24
C VAL A 85 -19.67 -49.92 -20.94
N ARG A 86 -18.38 -49.86 -20.60
CA ARG A 86 -17.88 -48.95 -19.56
C ARG A 86 -17.29 -47.71 -20.21
N THR A 87 -17.78 -46.53 -19.86
CA THR A 87 -17.10 -45.28 -20.22
C THR A 87 -16.13 -44.85 -19.13
N PHE A 88 -15.12 -44.08 -19.52
CA PHE A 88 -14.07 -43.59 -18.62
C PHE A 88 -14.08 -42.07 -18.59
N SER A 89 -13.77 -41.50 -17.45
CA SER A 89 -13.29 -40.12 -17.36
C SER A 89 -11.86 -40.02 -17.91
N ALA A 90 -11.43 -38.80 -18.27
CA ALA A 90 -10.05 -38.56 -18.65
C ALA A 90 -9.04 -39.03 -17.58
N LYS A 91 -9.38 -38.93 -16.28
CA LYS A 91 -8.52 -39.40 -15.18
C LYS A 91 -8.44 -40.93 -15.11
N GLU A 92 -9.55 -41.64 -15.28
CA GLU A 92 -9.56 -43.10 -15.32
C GLU A 92 -8.77 -43.64 -16.52
N MET A 93 -8.93 -43.03 -17.71
CA MET A 93 -8.16 -43.45 -18.88
C MET A 93 -6.67 -43.11 -18.74
N ALA A 94 -6.34 -41.95 -18.15
CA ALA A 94 -4.95 -41.61 -17.83
C ALA A 94 -4.33 -42.63 -16.85
N PHE A 95 -5.07 -43.05 -15.82
CA PHE A 95 -4.64 -44.11 -14.91
C PHE A 95 -4.37 -45.43 -15.63
N ASN A 96 -5.28 -45.85 -16.52
CA ASN A 96 -5.12 -47.07 -17.31
C ASN A 96 -3.87 -47.02 -18.22
N ILE A 97 -3.64 -45.89 -18.87
CA ILE A 97 -2.45 -45.67 -19.72
C ILE A 97 -1.16 -45.66 -18.88
N LEU A 98 -1.16 -44.97 -17.73
CA LEU A 98 -0.02 -44.98 -16.80
C LEU A 98 0.27 -46.39 -16.27
N GLY A 99 -0.75 -47.24 -16.14
CA GLY A 99 -0.58 -48.66 -15.81
C GLY A 99 0.37 -49.37 -16.78
N LEU A 100 0.31 -49.08 -18.08
CA LEU A 100 1.20 -49.66 -19.10
C LEU A 100 2.67 -49.26 -18.93
N MET A 101 2.93 -48.15 -18.23
CA MET A 101 4.26 -47.66 -17.89
C MET A 101 4.79 -48.26 -16.57
N HIS A 102 4.01 -49.11 -15.89
CA HIS A 102 4.45 -49.79 -14.68
C HIS A 102 5.68 -50.68 -14.98
N PRO A 103 6.70 -50.75 -14.10
CA PRO A 103 7.93 -51.51 -14.35
C PRO A 103 7.70 -52.94 -14.84
N LEU A 104 6.67 -53.63 -14.32
CA LEU A 104 6.30 -54.97 -14.75
C LEU A 104 5.90 -55.04 -16.23
N LEU A 105 4.99 -54.16 -16.67
CA LEU A 105 4.54 -54.13 -18.05
C LEU A 105 5.64 -53.58 -18.97
N PHE A 106 6.42 -52.60 -18.51
CA PHE A 106 7.59 -52.14 -19.25
C PHE A 106 8.60 -53.27 -19.49
N SER A 107 8.92 -54.11 -18.49
CA SER A 107 9.80 -55.27 -18.65
C SER A 107 9.27 -56.27 -19.66
N ILE A 108 7.96 -56.51 -19.69
CA ILE A 108 7.33 -57.36 -20.70
C ILE A 108 7.49 -56.74 -22.10
N THR A 109 7.26 -55.42 -22.24
CA THR A 109 7.41 -54.75 -23.56
C THR A 109 8.81 -54.87 -24.18
N GLN A 110 9.86 -55.08 -23.37
CA GLN A 110 11.23 -55.27 -23.87
C GLN A 110 11.45 -56.63 -24.54
N VAL A 111 10.61 -57.62 -24.21
CA VAL A 111 10.67 -58.97 -24.75
C VAL A 111 9.64 -59.15 -25.87
N GLU A 112 8.45 -58.59 -25.71
CA GLU A 112 7.38 -58.67 -26.69
C GLU A 112 6.46 -57.45 -26.64
N PRO A 113 5.89 -56.98 -27.77
CA PRO A 113 4.87 -55.94 -27.76
C PRO A 113 3.62 -56.30 -26.93
N ILE A 114 3.10 -55.36 -26.14
CA ILE A 114 1.86 -55.55 -25.37
C ILE A 114 0.65 -54.98 -26.11
N TRP A 115 -0.44 -55.74 -26.14
CA TRP A 115 -1.77 -55.26 -26.54
C TRP A 115 -2.66 -55.12 -25.31
N ALA A 116 -3.03 -53.89 -24.97
CA ALA A 116 -3.87 -53.57 -23.83
C ALA A 116 -5.26 -53.09 -24.29
N ASP A 117 -6.26 -53.92 -24.08
CA ASP A 117 -7.66 -53.55 -24.30
C ASP A 117 -8.15 -52.65 -23.16
N LEU A 118 -8.23 -51.35 -23.45
CA LEU A 118 -8.79 -50.33 -22.56
C LEU A 118 -10.14 -49.81 -23.13
N SER A 119 -10.80 -50.59 -23.98
CA SER A 119 -12.00 -50.16 -24.71
C SER A 119 -13.23 -50.02 -23.81
N GLY A 120 -13.23 -50.69 -22.65
CA GLY A 120 -14.41 -50.79 -21.80
C GLY A 120 -15.49 -51.70 -22.38
N GLY A 121 -15.12 -52.64 -23.26
CA GLY A 121 -16.04 -53.58 -23.89
C GLY A 121 -16.82 -52.99 -25.06
N MET A 122 -16.34 -51.88 -25.66
CA MET A 122 -16.97 -51.28 -26.84
C MET A 122 -16.98 -52.22 -28.05
N ASP A 123 -15.94 -53.03 -28.19
CA ASP A 123 -15.79 -54.06 -29.22
C ASP A 123 -16.80 -55.22 -29.06
N ARG A 124 -17.36 -55.40 -27.85
CA ARG A 124 -18.30 -56.48 -27.53
C ARG A 124 -19.76 -56.12 -27.79
N VAL A 125 -20.07 -54.85 -28.06
CA VAL A 125 -21.45 -54.39 -28.31
C VAL A 125 -21.68 -54.22 -29.81
N ALA A 126 -22.49 -55.13 -30.38
CA ALA A 126 -22.91 -55.05 -31.77
C ALA A 126 -23.74 -53.79 -32.04
N ASP A 127 -23.61 -53.24 -33.25
CA ASP A 127 -24.37 -52.07 -33.73
C ASP A 127 -24.26 -50.83 -32.82
N LEU A 128 -23.13 -50.66 -32.12
CA LEU A 128 -22.90 -49.57 -31.18
C LEU A 128 -23.16 -48.18 -31.79
N ALA A 129 -22.85 -47.98 -33.07
CA ALA A 129 -23.13 -46.73 -33.78
C ALA A 129 -24.65 -46.47 -33.94
N GLU A 130 -25.44 -47.50 -34.24
CA GLU A 130 -26.90 -47.40 -34.35
C GLU A 130 -27.53 -47.19 -32.96
N ILE A 131 -27.08 -47.94 -31.95
CA ILE A 131 -27.49 -47.77 -30.55
C ILE A 131 -27.26 -46.33 -30.10
N THR A 132 -26.05 -45.81 -30.34
CA THR A 132 -25.66 -44.44 -29.99
C THR A 132 -26.55 -43.41 -30.70
N THR A 133 -26.81 -43.61 -31.99
CA THR A 133 -27.67 -42.73 -32.79
C THR A 133 -29.11 -42.74 -32.28
N ARG A 134 -29.66 -43.92 -31.97
CA ARG A 134 -31.01 -44.08 -31.42
C ARG A 134 -31.16 -43.41 -30.06
N ILE A 135 -30.19 -43.58 -29.16
CA ILE A 135 -30.16 -42.90 -27.86
C ILE A 135 -30.19 -41.38 -28.08
N ARG A 136 -29.32 -40.85 -28.96
CA ARG A 136 -29.26 -39.42 -29.27
C ARG A 136 -30.59 -38.89 -29.81
N VAL A 137 -31.19 -39.59 -30.77
CA VAL A 137 -32.48 -39.21 -31.37
C VAL A 137 -33.59 -39.21 -30.30
N ASN A 138 -33.62 -40.22 -29.41
CA ASN A 138 -34.60 -40.29 -28.34
C ASN A 138 -34.46 -39.14 -27.33
N ILE A 139 -33.22 -38.82 -26.93
CA ILE A 139 -32.94 -37.69 -26.03
C ILE A 139 -33.39 -36.38 -26.68
N ASN A 140 -33.02 -36.15 -27.95
CA ASN A 140 -33.40 -34.94 -28.68
C ASN A 140 -34.91 -34.83 -28.85
N LYS A 141 -35.58 -35.90 -29.29
CA LYS A 141 -37.05 -35.95 -29.43
C LYS A 141 -37.75 -35.65 -28.11
N LYS A 142 -37.29 -36.24 -27.00
CA LYS A 142 -37.84 -35.98 -25.66
C LYS A 142 -37.61 -34.52 -25.22
N SER A 143 -36.43 -33.96 -25.51
CA SER A 143 -36.09 -32.56 -25.22
C SER A 143 -36.92 -31.58 -26.04
N GLU A 144 -37.06 -31.82 -27.35
CA GLU A 144 -37.87 -31.02 -28.27
C GLU A 144 -39.35 -31.06 -27.91
N LEU A 145 -39.90 -32.26 -27.66
CA LEU A 145 -41.29 -32.41 -27.24
C LEU A 145 -41.55 -31.67 -25.93
N ARG A 146 -40.68 -31.80 -24.93
CA ARG A 146 -40.82 -31.07 -23.66
C ARG A 146 -40.73 -29.56 -23.84
N ARG A 147 -39.82 -29.06 -24.70
CA ARG A 147 -39.72 -27.63 -25.02
C ARG A 147 -40.95 -27.12 -25.75
N ALA A 148 -41.49 -27.90 -26.69
CA ALA A 148 -42.71 -27.57 -27.40
C ALA A 148 -43.90 -27.49 -26.43
N ILE A 149 -44.11 -28.51 -25.59
CA ILE A 149 -45.16 -28.51 -24.55
C ILE A 149 -45.00 -27.32 -23.59
N ALA A 150 -43.78 -27.03 -23.12
CA ALA A 150 -43.56 -25.91 -22.21
C ALA A 150 -43.87 -24.54 -22.85
N ARG A 151 -43.51 -24.35 -24.12
CA ARG A 151 -43.85 -23.14 -24.88
C ARG A 151 -45.34 -23.03 -25.13
N ASP A 152 -45.99 -24.14 -25.49
CA ASP A 152 -47.43 -24.19 -25.75
C ASP A 152 -48.22 -23.92 -24.47
N ASN A 153 -47.89 -24.59 -23.36
CA ASN A 153 -48.49 -24.31 -22.05
C ASN A 153 -48.31 -22.85 -21.61
N SER A 154 -47.14 -22.25 -21.86
CA SER A 154 -46.88 -20.83 -21.56
C SER A 154 -47.73 -19.89 -22.44
N ALA A 155 -47.88 -20.21 -23.72
CA ALA A 155 -48.72 -19.44 -24.64
C ALA A 155 -50.22 -19.59 -24.30
N GLU A 156 -50.68 -20.81 -24.02
CA GLU A 156 -52.05 -21.12 -23.58
C GLU A 156 -52.37 -20.39 -22.27
N PHE A 157 -51.45 -20.43 -21.29
CA PHE A 157 -51.59 -19.69 -20.04
C PHE A 157 -51.78 -18.18 -20.28
N LYS A 158 -50.98 -17.60 -21.19
CA LYS A 158 -51.05 -16.19 -21.57
C LYS A 158 -52.36 -15.82 -22.28
N VAL A 159 -52.89 -16.72 -23.11
CA VAL A 159 -54.18 -16.54 -23.81
C VAL A 159 -55.35 -16.62 -22.84
N ILE A 160 -55.36 -17.59 -21.92
CA ILE A 160 -56.46 -17.81 -20.96
C ILE A 160 -56.49 -16.73 -19.86
N ASN A 161 -55.33 -16.39 -19.29
CA ASN A 161 -55.25 -15.56 -18.08
C ASN A 161 -54.82 -14.10 -18.37
N GLY A 162 -54.42 -13.80 -19.60
CA GLY A 162 -53.93 -12.48 -20.01
C GLY A 162 -52.46 -12.21 -19.62
N VAL A 163 -51.89 -11.17 -20.22
CA VAL A 163 -50.46 -10.80 -20.04
C VAL A 163 -50.14 -10.37 -18.60
N GLU A 164 -51.11 -9.78 -17.89
CA GLU A 164 -50.91 -9.36 -16.50
C GLU A 164 -50.80 -10.53 -15.52
N ALA A 165 -51.50 -11.65 -15.76
CA ALA A 165 -51.38 -12.85 -14.93
C ALA A 165 -50.00 -13.54 -15.11
N GLU A 166 -49.44 -13.52 -16.33
CA GLU A 166 -48.09 -13.99 -16.61
C GLU A 166 -47.03 -13.11 -15.92
N ARG A 167 -47.24 -11.79 -15.91
CA ARG A 167 -46.34 -10.82 -15.27
C ARG A 167 -46.22 -11.02 -13.75
N VAL A 168 -47.27 -11.48 -13.07
CA VAL A 168 -47.23 -11.80 -11.63
C VAL A 168 -46.42 -13.07 -11.35
N LEU A 169 -46.31 -13.99 -12.32
CA LEU A 169 -45.53 -15.22 -12.21
C LEU A 169 -44.06 -15.05 -12.63
N GLN A 170 -43.72 -13.92 -13.27
CA GLN A 170 -42.34 -13.64 -13.66
C GLN A 170 -41.51 -13.23 -12.46
N THR A 171 -40.43 -13.96 -12.21
CA THR A 171 -39.39 -13.55 -11.26
C THR A 171 -38.67 -12.30 -11.77
N VAL A 172 -38.72 -11.22 -11.00
CA VAL A 172 -37.93 -10.01 -11.25
C VAL A 172 -36.49 -10.27 -10.80
N ASN A 173 -35.58 -10.38 -11.76
CA ASN A 173 -34.15 -10.50 -11.46
C ASN A 173 -33.56 -9.11 -11.19
N VAL A 174 -33.10 -8.87 -9.96
CA VAL A 174 -32.39 -7.64 -9.61
C VAL A 174 -30.95 -7.77 -10.09
N THR A 175 -30.56 -6.92 -11.05
CA THR A 175 -29.18 -6.85 -11.54
C THR A 175 -28.32 -6.02 -10.59
N PRO A 176 -27.11 -6.48 -10.24
CA PRO A 176 -26.21 -5.71 -9.38
C PRO A 176 -25.76 -4.43 -10.08
N ARG A 177 -25.72 -3.34 -9.32
CA ARG A 177 -25.01 -2.11 -9.68
C ARG A 177 -23.73 -2.04 -8.85
N ALA A 178 -22.71 -1.39 -9.38
CA ALA A 178 -21.48 -1.19 -8.67
C ALA A 178 -21.72 -0.32 -7.44
N ASN A 179 -21.09 -0.69 -6.34
CA ASN A 179 -21.08 0.09 -5.12
C ASN A 179 -19.65 0.24 -4.65
N PHE A 180 -19.01 1.33 -5.09
CA PHE A 180 -17.63 1.63 -4.75
C PHE A 180 -17.46 1.76 -3.23
N ARG A 181 -16.73 0.82 -2.64
CA ARG A 181 -16.37 0.86 -1.22
C ARG A 181 -14.97 1.42 -1.06
N PHE A 182 -14.86 2.69 -0.70
CA PHE A 182 -13.59 3.38 -0.42
C PHE A 182 -13.17 3.17 1.04
N ASP A 183 -13.21 1.92 1.51
CA ASP A 183 -13.17 1.58 2.92
C ASP A 183 -11.85 2.00 3.59
N PHE A 184 -12.00 2.55 4.81
CA PHE A 184 -10.89 2.69 5.74
C PHE A 184 -10.57 1.34 6.38
N PRO A 185 -9.37 1.17 6.97
CA PRO A 185 -9.05 -0.06 7.68
C PRO A 185 -10.07 -0.35 8.78
N GLU A 186 -10.53 -1.60 8.85
CA GLU A 186 -11.48 -2.02 9.88
C GLU A 186 -10.89 -1.81 11.29
N LEU A 187 -11.71 -1.26 12.19
CA LEU A 187 -11.35 -0.98 13.58
C LEU A 187 -12.02 -2.03 14.48
N GLU A 188 -11.20 -2.91 15.03
CA GLU A 188 -11.62 -4.02 15.91
C GLU A 188 -12.27 -3.52 17.21
N SER A 189 -12.92 -4.43 17.94
CA SER A 189 -13.43 -4.12 19.27
C SER A 189 -12.30 -4.03 20.29
N ALA A 190 -12.49 -3.23 21.35
CA ALA A 190 -11.48 -3.10 22.41
C ALA A 190 -11.17 -4.44 23.09
N GLU A 191 -12.16 -5.34 23.23
CA GLU A 191 -11.94 -6.67 23.83
C GLU A 191 -10.98 -7.52 23.00
N THR A 192 -11.00 -7.38 21.67
CA THR A 192 -10.13 -8.14 20.75
C THR A 192 -8.67 -7.71 20.84
N LEU A 193 -8.40 -6.49 21.34
CA LEU A 193 -7.07 -5.92 21.51
C LEU A 193 -6.46 -6.19 22.89
N GLU A 194 -7.20 -6.78 23.82
CA GLU A 194 -6.77 -6.96 25.22
C GLU A 194 -5.57 -7.89 25.36
N ASN A 195 -5.41 -8.86 24.44
CA ASN A 195 -4.22 -9.73 24.38
C ASN A 195 -2.90 -8.96 24.10
N LEU A 196 -3.01 -7.72 23.62
CA LEU A 196 -1.90 -6.81 23.32
C LEU A 196 -1.82 -5.63 24.32
N ALA A 197 -2.65 -5.61 25.37
CA ALA A 197 -2.73 -4.54 26.38
C ALA A 197 -1.37 -4.22 27.07
N LYS A 198 -0.43 -5.16 27.05
CA LYS A 198 0.95 -4.98 27.52
C LYS A 198 1.72 -3.85 26.81
N LEU A 199 1.23 -3.36 25.66
CA LEU A 199 1.81 -2.23 24.93
C LEU A 199 1.33 -0.86 25.44
N ARG A 200 0.27 -0.82 26.25
CA ARG A 200 -0.28 0.42 26.82
C ARG A 200 0.76 1.11 27.69
N ASP A 201 0.81 2.43 27.55
CA ASP A 201 1.71 3.33 28.28
C ASP A 201 3.21 3.06 28.11
N VAL A 202 3.61 2.21 27.16
CA VAL A 202 5.02 1.91 26.81
C VAL A 202 5.42 2.56 25.48
N VAL A 203 4.46 2.83 24.59
CA VAL A 203 4.74 3.40 23.26
C VAL A 203 4.57 4.92 23.29
N ASP A 204 5.59 5.67 22.87
CA ASP A 204 5.46 7.12 22.68
C ASP A 204 4.85 7.43 21.30
N LEU A 205 3.59 7.88 21.31
CA LEU A 205 2.83 8.19 20.10
C LEU A 205 3.39 9.39 19.31
N ASP A 206 4.20 10.26 19.92
CA ASP A 206 4.91 11.33 19.20
C ASP A 206 6.09 10.78 18.38
N LYS A 207 6.64 9.62 18.78
CA LYS A 207 7.80 8.96 18.15
C LYS A 207 7.44 7.81 17.22
N VAL A 208 6.15 7.58 16.97
CA VAL A 208 5.67 6.58 16.02
C VAL A 208 5.22 7.26 14.75
N CYS A 209 5.83 6.92 13.62
CA CYS A 209 5.38 7.35 12.30
C CYS A 209 4.35 6.37 11.73
N VAL A 210 3.30 6.90 11.11
CA VAL A 210 2.23 6.13 10.50
C VAL A 210 1.93 6.62 9.09
N ILE A 211 1.52 5.71 8.22
CA ILE A 211 0.96 6.05 6.91
C ILE A 211 -0.54 6.16 7.07
N THR A 212 -1.09 7.33 6.79
CA THR A 212 -2.53 7.59 6.96
C THR A 212 -3.30 7.47 5.66
N GLY A 213 -2.67 7.73 4.52
CA GLY A 213 -3.25 7.54 3.20
C GLY A 213 -2.18 7.28 2.15
N PHE A 214 -2.56 6.64 1.06
CA PHE A 214 -1.70 6.43 -0.10
C PHE A 214 -2.52 6.44 -1.37
N ALA A 215 -1.86 6.73 -2.49
CA ALA A 215 -2.41 6.57 -3.82
C ALA A 215 -1.28 6.35 -4.82
N GLU A 216 -1.62 5.83 -5.98
CA GLU A 216 -0.70 5.66 -7.09
C GLU A 216 -1.43 5.85 -8.40
N LEU A 217 -0.66 6.21 -9.41
CA LEU A 217 -1.03 6.07 -10.80
C LEU A 217 0.08 5.28 -11.48
N GLY A 218 -0.24 4.11 -11.98
CA GLY A 218 0.69 3.23 -12.69
C GLY A 218 0.00 2.51 -13.85
N PRO A 219 0.64 1.46 -14.39
CA PRO A 219 0.11 0.78 -15.58
C PRO A 219 -1.26 0.12 -15.40
N TRP A 220 -1.65 -0.16 -14.16
CA TRP A 220 -2.95 -0.72 -13.81
C TRP A 220 -3.91 0.31 -13.20
N GLY A 221 -3.67 1.60 -13.44
CA GLY A 221 -4.51 2.69 -12.94
C GLY A 221 -4.19 3.06 -11.49
N SER A 222 -5.23 3.09 -10.64
CA SER A 222 -5.13 3.48 -9.25
C SER A 222 -4.62 2.34 -8.36
N SER A 223 -4.35 2.64 -7.09
CA SER A 223 -3.98 1.62 -6.10
C SER A 223 -5.06 0.57 -5.85
N ARG A 224 -6.33 0.86 -6.17
CA ARG A 224 -7.47 -0.07 -6.06
C ARG A 224 -7.46 -1.06 -7.21
N THR A 225 -7.46 -0.56 -8.44
CA THR A 225 -7.48 -1.39 -9.66
C THR A 225 -6.20 -2.22 -9.78
N ARG A 226 -5.04 -1.64 -9.44
CA ARG A 226 -3.78 -2.38 -9.36
C ARG A 226 -3.84 -3.50 -8.32
N TRP A 227 -4.43 -3.27 -7.14
CA TRP A 227 -4.57 -4.30 -6.11
C TRP A 227 -5.47 -5.46 -6.54
N GLU A 228 -6.57 -5.19 -7.25
CA GLU A 228 -7.41 -6.26 -7.80
C GLU A 228 -6.62 -7.13 -8.79
N MET A 229 -5.89 -6.50 -9.71
CA MET A 229 -5.07 -7.25 -10.66
C MET A 229 -3.90 -7.99 -9.99
N GLU A 230 -3.30 -7.40 -8.96
CA GLU A 230 -2.20 -8.00 -8.20
C GLU A 230 -2.68 -9.18 -7.34
N ALA A 231 -3.73 -9.00 -6.55
CA ALA A 231 -4.22 -10.03 -5.64
C ALA A 231 -5.08 -11.10 -6.34
N ARG A 232 -5.95 -10.72 -7.28
CA ARG A 232 -6.93 -11.62 -7.93
C ARG A 232 -6.51 -12.02 -9.34
N GLY A 233 -5.99 -11.08 -10.12
CA GLY A 233 -5.65 -11.31 -11.54
C GLY A 233 -6.81 -11.03 -12.50
N GLU A 234 -7.89 -10.45 -11.99
CA GLU A 234 -9.07 -9.99 -12.72
C GLU A 234 -9.69 -8.80 -11.97
N PHE A 235 -10.40 -7.92 -12.68
CA PHE A 235 -11.12 -6.81 -12.07
C PHE A 235 -12.45 -7.27 -11.49
N THR A 236 -12.92 -6.61 -10.43
CA THR A 236 -14.31 -6.65 -10.00
C THR A 236 -15.18 -5.79 -10.93
N LEU A 237 -16.50 -5.72 -10.66
CA LEU A 237 -17.38 -4.80 -11.39
C LEU A 237 -16.95 -3.35 -11.17
N GLU A 238 -16.68 -2.99 -9.92
CA GLU A 238 -16.18 -1.67 -9.50
C GLU A 238 -14.84 -1.36 -10.17
N GLY A 239 -13.89 -2.30 -10.16
CA GLY A 239 -12.59 -2.13 -10.80
C GLY A 239 -12.71 -1.93 -12.31
N CYS A 240 -13.59 -2.67 -12.98
CA CYS A 240 -13.82 -2.52 -14.41
C CYS A 240 -14.45 -1.15 -14.75
N ILE A 241 -15.36 -0.64 -13.91
CA ILE A 241 -15.96 0.69 -14.08
C ILE A 241 -14.93 1.79 -13.83
N GLU A 242 -14.12 1.67 -12.78
CA GLU A 242 -13.04 2.64 -12.50
C GLU A 242 -12.06 2.70 -13.67
N MET A 243 -11.64 1.57 -14.22
CA MET A 243 -10.78 1.53 -15.42
C MET A 243 -11.50 2.10 -16.65
N ALA A 244 -12.77 1.76 -16.87
CA ALA A 244 -13.54 2.30 -18.00
C ALA A 244 -13.66 3.84 -17.94
N TRP A 245 -13.91 4.39 -16.74
CA TRP A 245 -13.94 5.83 -16.50
C TRP A 245 -12.55 6.46 -16.67
N MET A 246 -11.51 5.84 -16.08
CA MET A 246 -10.14 6.32 -16.13
C MET A 246 -9.55 6.31 -17.54
N MET A 247 -9.98 5.40 -18.41
CA MET A 247 -9.56 5.32 -19.81
C MET A 247 -10.46 6.13 -20.74
N GLY A 248 -11.53 6.74 -20.21
CA GLY A 248 -12.45 7.57 -20.99
C GLY A 248 -13.39 6.79 -21.90
N TYR A 249 -13.67 5.52 -21.60
CA TYR A 249 -14.70 4.73 -22.29
C TYR A 249 -16.11 5.15 -21.85
N ILE A 250 -16.28 5.50 -20.57
CA ILE A 250 -17.54 5.95 -19.99
C ILE A 250 -17.38 7.31 -19.31
N LYS A 251 -18.49 8.05 -19.22
CA LYS A 251 -18.61 9.29 -18.45
C LYS A 251 -19.97 9.35 -17.77
N HIS A 252 -20.05 10.04 -16.65
CA HIS A 252 -21.33 10.30 -15.99
C HIS A 252 -22.16 11.28 -16.83
N PHE A 253 -23.47 11.03 -16.92
CA PHE A 253 -24.42 11.90 -17.59
C PHE A 253 -25.66 12.08 -16.71
N GLU A 254 -26.08 13.33 -16.57
CA GLU A 254 -27.31 13.72 -15.90
C GLU A 254 -28.05 14.70 -16.81
N GLY A 255 -29.16 14.27 -17.40
CA GLY A 255 -29.89 15.11 -18.36
C GLY A 255 -30.87 14.33 -19.23
N ARG A 256 -31.21 14.91 -20.39
CA ARG A 256 -32.07 14.27 -21.38
C ARG A 256 -31.24 13.58 -22.47
N LEU A 257 -31.54 12.31 -22.73
CA LEU A 257 -30.98 11.56 -23.85
C LEU A 257 -31.56 12.07 -25.19
N LYS A 258 -30.99 11.59 -26.30
CA LYS A 258 -31.43 11.94 -27.66
C LYS A 258 -32.91 11.60 -27.95
N ASP A 259 -33.48 10.65 -27.24
CA ASP A 259 -34.89 10.25 -27.33
C ASP A 259 -35.83 11.10 -26.44
N GLY A 260 -35.29 12.07 -25.70
CA GLY A 260 -36.02 12.95 -24.81
C GLY A 260 -36.25 12.40 -23.39
N SER A 261 -35.88 11.15 -23.12
CA SER A 261 -35.98 10.54 -21.79
C SER A 261 -34.96 11.13 -20.81
N LEU A 262 -35.34 11.20 -19.53
CA LEU A 262 -34.42 11.61 -18.46
C LEU A 262 -33.56 10.41 -18.07
N TYR A 263 -32.23 10.62 -18.00
CA TYR A 263 -31.27 9.59 -17.65
C TYR A 263 -30.22 10.13 -16.68
N VAL A 264 -29.86 9.28 -15.71
CA VAL A 264 -28.79 9.53 -14.74
C VAL A 264 -27.97 8.24 -14.64
N GLY A 265 -26.70 8.31 -14.99
CA GLY A 265 -25.81 7.15 -14.94
C GLY A 265 -24.66 7.23 -15.94
N TRP A 266 -24.08 6.08 -16.26
CA TRP A 266 -22.99 6.01 -17.24
C TRP A 266 -23.52 6.09 -18.66
N VAL A 267 -22.81 6.86 -19.50
CA VAL A 267 -22.93 6.80 -20.95
C VAL A 267 -21.58 6.48 -21.56
N ASP A 268 -21.59 5.83 -22.71
CA ASP A 268 -20.40 5.64 -23.53
C ASP A 268 -19.89 7.03 -23.98
N ALA A 269 -18.61 7.30 -23.75
CA ALA A 269 -18.05 8.64 -23.93
C ALA A 269 -18.05 9.09 -25.40
N LYS A 270 -18.01 8.15 -26.35
CA LYS A 270 -17.97 8.41 -27.79
C LYS A 270 -19.39 8.56 -28.37
N THR A 271 -20.28 7.63 -28.06
CA THR A 271 -21.63 7.55 -28.68
C THR A 271 -22.68 8.34 -27.90
N ASN A 272 -22.44 8.57 -26.60
CA ASN A 272 -23.41 9.06 -25.60
C ASN A 272 -24.62 8.14 -25.41
N GLU A 273 -24.48 6.84 -25.72
CA GLU A 273 -25.50 5.84 -25.42
C GLU A 273 -25.42 5.40 -23.95
N PRO A 274 -26.57 5.15 -23.28
CA PRO A 274 -26.59 4.59 -21.93
C PRO A 274 -25.81 3.29 -21.80
N VAL A 275 -25.11 3.15 -20.67
CA VAL A 275 -24.40 1.94 -20.29
C VAL A 275 -24.80 1.58 -18.87
N ASP A 276 -25.41 0.42 -18.69
CA ASP A 276 -25.60 -0.14 -17.35
C ASP A 276 -24.29 -0.78 -16.85
N ASP A 277 -24.05 -0.69 -15.55
CA ASP A 277 -22.88 -1.26 -14.87
C ASP A 277 -22.60 -2.71 -15.30
N LYS A 278 -23.63 -3.55 -15.33
CA LYS A 278 -23.54 -4.98 -15.71
C LYS A 278 -22.96 -5.21 -17.12
N ASP A 279 -23.11 -4.23 -18.02
CA ASP A 279 -22.68 -4.33 -19.41
C ASP A 279 -21.27 -3.77 -19.61
N VAL A 280 -20.72 -3.04 -18.64
CA VAL A 280 -19.37 -2.44 -18.72
C VAL A 280 -18.32 -3.51 -18.97
N ARG A 281 -18.38 -4.63 -18.23
CA ARG A 281 -17.43 -5.74 -18.41
C ARG A 281 -17.49 -6.30 -19.83
N GLY A 282 -18.69 -6.64 -20.30
CA GLY A 282 -18.89 -7.22 -21.63
C GLY A 282 -18.52 -6.28 -22.77
N LYS A 283 -18.65 -4.95 -22.57
CA LYS A 283 -18.32 -3.94 -23.57
C LYS A 283 -16.84 -3.55 -23.60
N TYR A 284 -16.19 -3.39 -22.44
CA TYR A 284 -14.90 -2.68 -22.37
C TYR A 284 -13.75 -3.48 -21.75
N GLU A 285 -13.98 -4.56 -20.99
CA GLU A 285 -12.91 -5.26 -20.26
C GLU A 285 -11.79 -5.76 -21.19
N LYS A 286 -12.15 -6.28 -22.37
CA LYS A 286 -11.18 -6.74 -23.37
C LYS A 286 -10.25 -5.60 -23.83
N ASP A 287 -10.81 -4.43 -24.10
CA ASP A 287 -10.05 -3.26 -24.56
C ASP A 287 -9.23 -2.66 -23.41
N ILE A 288 -9.79 -2.63 -22.19
CA ILE A 288 -9.09 -2.24 -20.96
C ILE A 288 -7.83 -3.10 -20.77
N LEU A 289 -7.95 -4.43 -20.85
CA LEU A 289 -6.83 -5.35 -20.68
C LEU A 289 -5.79 -5.24 -21.81
N ALA A 290 -6.21 -4.88 -23.03
CA ALA A 290 -5.30 -4.65 -24.14
C ALA A 290 -4.48 -3.36 -24.00
N HIS A 291 -5.04 -2.35 -23.32
CA HIS A 291 -4.48 -1.00 -23.21
C HIS A 291 -4.13 -0.58 -21.77
N ALA A 292 -3.88 -1.57 -20.90
CA ALA A 292 -3.37 -1.39 -19.53
C ALA A 292 -2.24 -2.40 -19.25
N GLY A 293 -1.47 -2.16 -18.19
CA GLY A 293 -0.37 -3.03 -17.78
C GLY A 293 0.87 -2.95 -18.68
N VAL A 294 1.68 -4.01 -18.63
CA VAL A 294 2.86 -4.18 -19.49
C VAL A 294 2.44 -4.63 -20.87
N ARG A 295 2.66 -3.77 -21.86
CA ARG A 295 2.22 -3.96 -23.26
C ARG A 295 3.17 -3.30 -24.25
N LEU A 296 2.91 -3.49 -25.54
CA LEU A 296 3.65 -2.81 -26.60
C LEU A 296 3.57 -1.29 -26.44
N ILE A 297 4.67 -0.58 -26.70
CA ILE A 297 4.73 0.89 -26.63
C ILE A 297 3.73 1.48 -27.63
N GLU A 298 2.84 2.34 -27.11
CA GLU A 298 1.83 3.07 -27.88
C GLU A 298 2.34 4.48 -28.19
N PRO A 299 2.69 4.81 -29.44
CA PRO A 299 3.33 6.08 -29.81
C PRO A 299 2.54 7.33 -29.39
N GLU A 300 1.22 7.26 -29.38
CA GLU A 300 0.30 8.31 -28.94
C GLU A 300 0.54 8.74 -27.48
N LEU A 301 1.04 7.85 -26.63
CA LEU A 301 1.41 8.17 -25.25
C LEU A 301 2.80 8.81 -25.16
N PHE A 302 3.61 8.82 -26.22
CA PHE A 302 5.02 9.21 -26.15
C PHE A 302 5.42 10.17 -27.28
N ARG A 303 4.55 11.13 -27.60
CA ARG A 303 4.83 12.18 -28.60
C ARG A 303 5.21 11.61 -29.98
N GLY A 304 4.62 10.47 -30.35
CA GLY A 304 4.88 9.78 -31.62
C GLY A 304 6.10 8.85 -31.61
N TYR A 305 6.69 8.56 -30.45
CA TYR A 305 7.80 7.61 -30.35
C TYR A 305 7.38 6.18 -30.74
N ASP A 306 7.91 5.71 -31.86
CA ASP A 306 7.81 4.32 -32.32
C ASP A 306 9.20 3.64 -32.24
N PRO A 307 9.40 2.67 -31.33
CA PRO A 307 10.64 1.89 -31.27
C PRO A 307 11.01 1.21 -32.59
N LYS A 308 10.05 0.89 -33.47
CA LYS A 308 10.34 0.28 -34.77
C LYS A 308 10.91 1.28 -35.79
N HIS A 309 10.79 2.58 -35.51
CA HIS A 309 11.24 3.67 -36.37
C HIS A 309 11.92 4.77 -35.56
N LYS A 310 12.95 4.43 -34.78
CA LYS A 310 13.70 5.42 -34.00
C LYS A 310 14.61 6.24 -34.91
N VAL A 311 14.44 7.56 -34.92
CA VAL A 311 15.13 8.50 -35.82
C VAL A 311 16.40 9.07 -35.18
N PHE A 312 17.48 9.10 -35.96
CA PHE A 312 18.71 9.86 -35.66
C PHE A 312 19.04 10.80 -36.83
N HIS A 313 19.86 11.80 -36.54
CA HIS A 313 20.40 12.70 -37.56
C HIS A 313 21.86 12.37 -37.82
N GLN A 314 22.21 12.11 -39.08
CA GLN A 314 23.58 11.89 -39.51
C GLN A 314 24.11 13.16 -40.17
N GLU A 315 25.23 13.68 -39.66
CA GLU A 315 25.97 14.77 -40.30
C GLU A 315 26.64 14.24 -41.57
N ILE A 316 26.39 14.92 -42.69
CA ILE A 316 27.08 14.69 -43.97
C ILE A 316 27.62 16.00 -44.52
N GLU A 317 28.71 15.90 -45.29
CA GLU A 317 29.26 17.01 -46.05
C GLU A 317 28.78 16.94 -47.50
N LEU A 318 28.30 18.06 -48.03
CA LEU A 318 27.83 18.15 -49.41
C LEU A 318 28.99 18.02 -50.40
N THR A 319 28.85 17.13 -51.37
CA THR A 319 29.87 16.88 -52.41
C THR A 319 29.74 17.80 -53.62
N HIS A 320 28.61 18.50 -53.74
CA HIS A 320 28.26 19.45 -54.79
C HIS A 320 27.34 20.53 -54.21
N ASP A 321 27.17 21.63 -54.93
CA ASP A 321 26.23 22.69 -54.55
C ASP A 321 24.78 22.20 -54.71
N LEU A 322 23.89 22.57 -53.79
CA LEU A 322 22.46 22.31 -53.90
C LEU A 322 21.75 23.40 -54.72
N GLU A 323 20.52 23.11 -55.10
CA GLU A 323 19.63 24.12 -55.69
C GLU A 323 19.26 25.20 -54.65
N PRO A 324 19.09 26.46 -55.08
CA PRO A 324 18.67 27.53 -54.18
C PRO A 324 17.29 27.24 -53.55
N LEU A 325 17.16 27.52 -52.27
CA LEU A 325 15.92 27.40 -51.50
C LEU A 325 15.37 28.79 -51.18
N GLU A 326 14.06 28.97 -51.31
CA GLU A 326 13.37 30.19 -50.88
C GLU A 326 13.14 30.17 -49.36
N VAL A 327 13.57 31.22 -48.68
CA VAL A 327 13.46 31.41 -47.23
C VAL A 327 13.13 32.86 -46.89
N SER A 328 12.89 33.14 -45.62
CA SER A 328 12.83 34.53 -45.12
C SER A 328 14.23 35.16 -45.00
N ASP A 329 14.29 36.49 -45.01
CA ASP A 329 15.53 37.27 -44.78
C ASP A 329 16.29 36.80 -43.53
N ALA A 330 15.58 36.73 -42.40
CA ALA A 330 16.15 36.30 -41.13
C ALA A 330 16.69 34.86 -41.16
N GLU A 331 16.05 33.94 -41.89
CA GLU A 331 16.58 32.58 -42.06
C GLU A 331 17.79 32.53 -42.98
N ALA A 332 17.82 33.34 -44.04
CA ALA A 332 18.98 33.44 -44.92
C ALA A 332 20.21 33.91 -44.16
N GLU A 333 20.08 34.94 -43.32
CA GLU A 333 21.15 35.41 -42.44
C GLU A 333 21.63 34.30 -41.48
N LYS A 334 20.73 33.55 -40.85
CA LYS A 334 21.09 32.41 -39.99
C LYS A 334 21.91 31.37 -40.73
N PHE A 335 21.48 30.95 -41.92
CA PHE A 335 22.23 29.98 -42.73
C PHE A 335 23.59 30.51 -43.17
N LYS A 336 23.68 31.81 -43.47
CA LYS A 336 24.94 32.45 -43.84
C LYS A 336 25.91 32.50 -42.67
N GLU A 337 25.43 32.79 -41.47
CA GLU A 337 26.24 32.83 -40.24
C GLU A 337 26.85 31.45 -39.93
N GLU A 338 26.06 30.37 -40.01
CA GLU A 338 26.55 29.00 -39.73
C GLU A 338 27.54 28.50 -40.78
N HIS A 339 27.26 28.74 -42.08
CA HIS A 339 28.03 28.11 -43.16
C HIS A 339 29.10 29.00 -43.80
N GLY A 340 29.07 30.32 -43.56
CA GLY A 340 30.04 31.28 -44.08
C GLY A 340 30.17 31.23 -45.60
N ASP A 341 31.38 30.99 -46.11
CA ASP A 341 31.65 30.89 -47.55
C ASP A 341 30.97 29.70 -48.24
N ARG A 342 30.44 28.75 -47.46
CA ARG A 342 29.76 27.55 -47.95
C ARG A 342 28.25 27.73 -48.11
N CYS A 343 27.76 28.96 -47.98
CA CYS A 343 26.37 29.33 -48.21
C CYS A 343 26.31 30.69 -48.91
N ASP A 344 25.66 30.77 -50.06
CA ASP A 344 25.36 32.04 -50.72
C ASP A 344 23.91 32.45 -50.42
N ILE A 345 23.69 33.72 -50.15
CA ILE A 345 22.36 34.30 -49.96
C ILE A 345 22.18 35.53 -50.85
N TRP A 346 20.98 35.71 -51.42
CA TRP A 346 20.63 36.90 -52.22
C TRP A 346 19.11 37.11 -52.27
N GLU A 347 18.69 38.34 -52.52
CA GLU A 347 17.28 38.70 -52.73
C GLU A 347 16.84 38.34 -54.16
N GLY A 348 15.71 37.65 -54.30
CA GLY A 348 15.09 37.30 -55.57
C GLY A 348 14.18 38.41 -56.12
N GLU A 349 13.78 38.30 -57.38
CA GLU A 349 13.00 39.33 -58.09
C GLU A 349 11.60 39.61 -57.48
N GLY A 350 11.10 38.72 -56.61
CA GLY A 350 9.80 38.87 -55.91
C GLY A 350 9.90 39.27 -54.44
N GLY A 351 11.09 39.65 -53.93
CA GLY A 351 11.32 40.03 -52.53
C GLY A 351 11.51 38.87 -51.56
N GLN A 352 11.55 37.63 -52.05
CA GLN A 352 11.96 36.45 -51.28
C GLN A 352 13.49 36.33 -51.22
N TRP A 353 14.02 35.74 -50.15
CA TRP A 353 15.45 35.47 -50.03
C TRP A 353 15.77 34.05 -50.50
N LEU A 354 16.85 33.90 -51.25
CA LEU A 354 17.33 32.62 -51.76
C LEU A 354 18.62 32.22 -51.03
N VAL A 355 18.69 30.96 -50.60
CA VAL A 355 19.84 30.35 -49.93
C VAL A 355 20.37 29.20 -50.77
N LYS A 356 21.66 29.21 -51.08
CA LYS A 356 22.34 28.12 -51.79
C LYS A 356 23.47 27.56 -50.95
N PHE A 357 23.29 26.32 -50.47
CA PHE A 357 24.35 25.56 -49.83
C PHE A 357 25.36 25.06 -50.87
N LYS A 358 26.64 25.36 -50.67
CA LYS A 358 27.73 24.97 -51.55
C LYS A 358 28.35 23.64 -51.14
N LYS A 359 29.13 23.05 -52.04
CA LYS A 359 30.04 21.96 -51.75
C LYS A 359 30.86 22.27 -50.49
N GLY A 360 30.92 21.32 -49.57
CA GLY A 360 31.59 21.44 -48.29
C GLY A 360 30.71 21.94 -47.15
N ALA A 361 29.48 22.41 -47.41
CA ALA A 361 28.52 22.70 -46.35
C ALA A 361 28.07 21.40 -45.66
N ARG A 362 27.75 21.49 -44.37
CA ARG A 362 27.34 20.34 -43.55
C ARG A 362 25.84 20.35 -43.37
N VAL A 363 25.19 19.22 -43.60
CA VAL A 363 23.76 19.06 -43.39
C VAL A 363 23.47 17.83 -42.54
N LEU A 364 22.36 17.87 -41.80
CA LEU A 364 21.87 16.75 -41.00
C LEU A 364 20.78 16.00 -41.77
N VAL A 365 21.03 14.73 -42.09
CA VAL A 365 20.05 13.88 -42.78
C VAL A 365 19.42 12.91 -41.79
N PRO A 366 18.07 12.87 -41.67
CA PRO A 366 17.39 11.88 -40.85
C PRO A 366 17.63 10.45 -41.38
N ASN A 367 17.96 9.53 -40.48
CA ASN A 367 17.94 8.09 -40.71
C ASN A 367 17.17 7.39 -39.57
N ALA A 368 16.74 6.15 -39.78
CA ALA A 368 15.99 5.41 -38.78
C ALA A 368 16.49 3.98 -38.63
N PHE A 369 16.34 3.43 -37.43
CA PHE A 369 16.63 2.02 -37.15
C PHE A 369 15.56 1.39 -36.26
N LYS A 370 15.55 0.06 -36.23
CA LYS A 370 14.66 -0.72 -35.37
C LYS A 370 15.29 -0.87 -33.99
N PHE A 371 14.65 -0.33 -32.98
CA PHE A 371 15.04 -0.47 -31.59
C PHE A 371 14.44 -1.73 -30.97
N SER A 372 15.23 -2.41 -30.14
CA SER A 372 14.92 -3.75 -29.62
C SER A 372 14.05 -3.76 -28.36
N ARG A 373 13.68 -2.60 -27.81
CA ARG A 373 12.78 -2.49 -26.64
C ARG A 373 11.45 -1.94 -27.13
N GLN A 374 10.48 -2.83 -27.27
CA GLN A 374 9.17 -2.53 -27.87
C GLN A 374 8.04 -2.57 -26.84
N VAL A 375 8.34 -2.91 -25.58
CA VAL A 375 7.36 -3.17 -24.52
C VAL A 375 7.70 -2.30 -23.31
N ALA A 376 6.67 -1.77 -22.65
CA ALA A 376 6.78 -1.00 -21.42
C ALA A 376 5.51 -1.11 -20.55
N GLY A 377 5.64 -0.88 -19.25
CA GLY A 377 4.52 -0.65 -18.33
C GLY A 377 4.01 0.78 -18.46
N GLN A 378 2.90 0.97 -19.18
CA GLN A 378 2.41 2.30 -19.53
C GLN A 378 1.12 2.59 -18.77
N VAL A 379 0.94 3.84 -18.30
CA VAL A 379 -0.33 4.31 -17.73
C VAL A 379 -1.48 3.95 -18.70
N PRO A 380 -2.67 3.54 -18.22
CA PRO A 380 -3.76 3.10 -19.08
C PRO A 380 -4.10 4.12 -20.16
N THR A 381 -4.21 3.64 -21.39
CA THR A 381 -4.44 4.50 -22.55
C THR A 381 -5.76 5.25 -22.39
N GLY A 382 -5.73 6.53 -22.73
CA GLY A 382 -6.85 7.42 -22.57
C GLY A 382 -6.85 8.21 -21.27
N TRP A 383 -6.04 7.86 -20.25
CA TRP A 383 -5.90 8.63 -18.99
C TRP A 383 -5.74 10.14 -19.23
N SER A 384 -6.44 10.96 -18.45
CA SER A 384 -6.42 12.43 -18.56
C SER A 384 -6.60 13.10 -17.20
N ALA A 385 -5.78 14.10 -16.94
CA ALA A 385 -5.80 14.92 -15.74
C ALA A 385 -7.13 15.68 -15.56
N GLY A 386 -7.78 16.08 -16.66
CA GLY A 386 -9.05 16.82 -16.62
C GLY A 386 -10.19 16.03 -15.99
N ARG A 387 -10.20 14.70 -16.11
CA ARG A 387 -11.20 13.84 -15.43
C ARG A 387 -11.06 13.82 -13.91
N TYR A 388 -9.91 14.23 -13.39
CA TYR A 388 -9.71 14.39 -11.95
C TYR A 388 -9.93 15.82 -11.47
N GLY A 389 -10.22 16.77 -12.36
CA GLY A 389 -10.52 18.16 -12.02
C GLY A 389 -9.40 19.16 -12.27
N ILE A 390 -8.33 18.76 -12.97
CA ILE A 390 -7.24 19.68 -13.31
C ILE A 390 -7.61 20.51 -14.56
N PRO A 391 -7.60 21.85 -14.48
CA PRO A 391 -7.87 22.75 -15.61
C PRO A 391 -6.89 22.60 -16.79
N GLU A 392 -7.37 22.87 -18.02
CA GLU A 392 -6.59 22.72 -19.25
C GLU A 392 -5.34 23.62 -19.32
N ASP A 393 -5.38 24.81 -18.73
CA ASP A 393 -4.26 25.75 -18.69
C ASP A 393 -3.09 25.23 -17.84
N ILE A 394 -3.39 24.51 -16.74
CA ILE A 394 -2.38 23.83 -15.93
C ILE A 394 -1.83 22.63 -16.70
N VAL A 395 -2.71 21.85 -17.35
CA VAL A 395 -2.30 20.70 -18.17
C VAL A 395 -1.34 21.11 -19.29
N ALA A 396 -1.57 22.26 -19.92
CA ALA A 396 -0.75 22.75 -21.02
C ALA A 396 0.67 23.20 -20.60
N ARG A 397 0.84 23.68 -19.35
CA ARG A 397 2.10 24.27 -18.86
C ARG A 397 3.01 23.29 -18.11
N THR A 398 2.44 22.21 -17.60
CA THR A 398 3.13 21.30 -16.67
C THR A 398 3.61 20.04 -17.34
N ASP A 399 4.74 19.50 -16.85
CA ASP A 399 5.14 18.15 -17.23
C ASP A 399 4.10 17.12 -16.74
N ARG A 400 3.78 16.13 -17.57
CA ARG A 400 2.72 15.14 -17.28
C ARG A 400 2.94 14.38 -15.97
N MET A 401 4.19 14.18 -15.54
CA MET A 401 4.47 13.54 -14.25
C MET A 401 3.97 14.38 -13.06
N SER A 402 3.99 15.71 -13.18
CA SER A 402 3.46 16.62 -12.17
C SER A 402 1.93 16.53 -12.08
N LEU A 403 1.26 16.31 -13.22
CA LEU A 403 -0.18 16.03 -13.26
C LEU A 403 -0.52 14.72 -12.53
N TRP A 404 0.25 13.66 -12.76
CA TRP A 404 0.09 12.39 -12.04
C TRP A 404 0.28 12.57 -10.54
N ALA A 405 1.30 13.31 -10.14
CA ALA A 405 1.59 13.59 -8.75
C ALA A 405 0.49 14.43 -8.07
N LEU A 406 -0.06 15.45 -8.73
CA LEU A 406 -1.20 16.24 -8.23
C LEU A 406 -2.42 15.36 -7.95
N VAL A 407 -2.76 14.48 -8.90
CA VAL A 407 -3.86 13.52 -8.74
C VAL A 407 -3.58 12.56 -7.58
N CYS A 408 -2.38 11.97 -7.52
CA CYS A 408 -2.01 11.04 -6.46
C CYS A 408 -1.99 11.72 -5.08
N VAL A 409 -1.55 12.97 -4.97
CA VAL A 409 -1.58 13.72 -3.70
C VAL A 409 -3.02 13.98 -3.25
N ALA A 410 -3.88 14.45 -4.16
CA ALA A 410 -5.29 14.69 -3.83
C ALA A 410 -5.98 13.39 -3.39
N GLU A 411 -5.75 12.30 -4.11
CA GLU A 411 -6.29 10.98 -3.76
C GLU A 411 -5.72 10.45 -2.43
N ALA A 412 -4.41 10.60 -2.19
CA ALA A 412 -3.77 10.13 -0.96
C ALA A 412 -4.21 10.93 0.28
N LEU A 413 -4.38 12.25 0.16
CA LEU A 413 -4.96 13.10 1.21
C LEU A 413 -6.40 12.69 1.50
N ASN A 414 -7.21 12.47 0.46
CA ASN A 414 -8.58 12.02 0.62
C ASN A 414 -8.64 10.61 1.27
N ASN A 415 -7.76 9.69 0.86
CA ASN A 415 -7.61 8.36 1.47
C ASN A 415 -7.08 8.40 2.91
N SER A 416 -6.53 9.56 3.34
CA SER A 416 -6.14 9.91 4.71
C SER A 416 -7.24 10.64 5.49
N GLY A 417 -8.45 10.78 4.94
CA GLY A 417 -9.54 11.49 5.61
C GLY A 417 -9.44 13.02 5.53
N ILE A 418 -8.62 13.56 4.62
CA ILE A 418 -8.41 15.01 4.44
C ILE A 418 -8.92 15.39 3.05
N THR A 419 -10.14 15.91 2.98
CA THR A 419 -10.79 16.28 1.70
C THR A 419 -10.44 17.69 1.24
N ASP A 420 -9.90 18.52 2.15
CA ASP A 420 -9.36 19.86 1.87
C ASP A 420 -8.05 20.01 2.66
N ALA A 421 -6.94 20.24 1.96
CA ALA A 421 -5.63 20.36 2.58
C ALA A 421 -5.55 21.50 3.62
N TYR A 422 -6.32 22.59 3.45
CA TYR A 422 -6.31 23.70 4.40
C TYR A 422 -6.94 23.35 5.75
N GLU A 423 -7.71 22.25 5.84
CA GLU A 423 -8.20 21.72 7.12
C GLU A 423 -7.04 21.44 8.08
N LEU A 424 -5.88 21.01 7.58
CA LEU A 424 -4.70 20.74 8.40
C LEU A 424 -4.34 21.95 9.28
N TYR A 425 -4.47 23.17 8.74
CA TYR A 425 -4.10 24.39 9.44
C TYR A 425 -5.06 24.77 10.57
N LYS A 426 -6.20 24.07 10.71
CA LYS A 426 -7.06 24.17 11.90
C LYS A 426 -6.38 23.54 13.10
N HIS A 427 -5.50 22.57 12.85
CA HIS A 427 -4.88 21.73 13.86
C HIS A 427 -3.38 22.00 14.04
N MET A 428 -2.70 22.50 13.02
CA MET A 428 -1.26 22.76 13.03
C MET A 428 -0.89 24.05 12.32
N HIS A 429 0.35 24.51 12.48
CA HIS A 429 0.85 25.69 11.79
C HIS A 429 1.21 25.34 10.32
N PRO A 430 1.15 26.27 9.35
CA PRO A 430 1.57 26.00 7.97
C PRO A 430 3.01 25.47 7.83
N SER A 431 3.89 25.76 8.79
CA SER A 431 5.25 25.20 8.83
C SER A 431 5.31 23.72 9.22
N ASP A 432 4.22 23.13 9.72
CA ASP A 432 4.19 21.74 10.18
C ASP A 432 3.77 20.76 9.07
N VAL A 433 3.47 21.25 7.86
CA VAL A 433 3.08 20.43 6.70
C VAL A 433 4.19 20.54 5.65
N GLY A 434 4.77 19.41 5.24
CA GLY A 434 5.90 19.38 4.32
C GLY A 434 5.78 18.32 3.22
N SER A 435 6.76 18.32 2.31
CA SER A 435 6.87 17.37 1.20
C SER A 435 8.31 16.92 0.99
N CYS A 436 8.45 15.62 0.75
CA CYS A 436 9.69 15.00 0.31
C CYS A 436 9.47 14.10 -0.92
N LEU A 437 8.45 14.40 -1.73
CA LEU A 437 8.17 13.68 -2.97
C LEU A 437 9.32 13.87 -3.97
N GLY A 438 9.96 12.77 -4.41
CA GLY A 438 11.16 12.83 -5.25
C GLY A 438 11.05 12.07 -6.57
N SER A 439 12.09 12.17 -7.40
CA SER A 439 12.18 11.46 -8.69
C SER A 439 13.61 10.98 -8.95
N GLY A 440 13.76 9.99 -9.83
CA GLY A 440 15.06 9.62 -10.38
C GLY A 440 15.55 10.59 -11.44
N MET A 441 14.67 11.02 -12.36
CA MET A 441 15.06 11.80 -13.54
C MET A 441 14.33 13.15 -13.69
N GLY A 442 13.19 13.35 -13.03
CA GLY A 442 12.40 14.57 -13.19
C GLY A 442 11.68 14.64 -14.55
N GLY A 443 11.46 15.86 -15.05
CA GLY A 443 10.56 16.12 -16.18
C GLY A 443 11.17 15.73 -17.51
N VAL A 444 11.10 14.44 -17.85
CA VAL A 444 11.76 13.90 -19.05
C VAL A 444 11.12 14.37 -20.35
N GLU A 445 9.82 14.66 -20.37
CA GLU A 445 9.18 15.27 -21.53
C GLU A 445 9.68 16.70 -21.73
N SER A 446 9.79 17.45 -20.63
CA SER A 446 10.33 18.79 -20.61
C SER A 446 11.82 18.84 -20.98
N LEU A 447 12.60 17.85 -20.54
CA LEU A 447 14.00 17.70 -20.93
C LEU A 447 14.15 17.45 -22.43
N ALA A 448 13.31 16.60 -23.03
CA ALA A 448 13.30 16.39 -24.47
C ALA A 448 12.96 17.69 -25.22
N LYS A 449 11.95 18.44 -24.75
CA LYS A 449 11.61 19.76 -25.32
C LYS A 449 12.79 20.75 -25.24
N MET A 450 13.47 20.79 -24.11
CA MET A 450 14.59 21.70 -23.89
C MET A 450 15.82 21.36 -24.73
N PHE A 451 16.23 20.09 -24.81
CA PHE A 451 17.47 19.69 -25.48
C PHE A 451 17.31 19.31 -26.96
N LYS A 452 16.19 18.69 -27.32
CA LYS A 452 15.93 18.20 -28.69
C LYS A 452 15.12 19.22 -29.47
N ASP A 453 13.93 19.58 -28.99
CA ASP A 453 13.01 20.41 -29.77
C ASP A 453 13.51 21.84 -29.98
N ARG A 454 14.13 22.47 -28.95
CA ARG A 454 14.77 23.78 -29.15
C ARG A 454 15.92 23.75 -30.14
N ARG A 455 16.69 22.66 -30.19
CA ARG A 455 17.77 22.49 -31.17
C ARG A 455 17.24 22.33 -32.59
N GLU A 456 16.03 21.77 -32.73
CA GLU A 456 15.32 21.63 -34.01
C GLU A 456 14.49 22.87 -34.36
N GLU A 457 14.70 24.00 -33.66
CA GLU A 457 13.93 25.26 -33.78
C GLU A 457 12.40 25.10 -33.68
N LYS A 458 11.91 24.07 -32.99
CA LYS A 458 10.48 23.93 -32.69
C LYS A 458 10.06 24.93 -31.61
N GLU A 459 8.79 25.32 -31.65
CA GLU A 459 8.20 26.14 -30.61
C GLU A 459 8.14 25.39 -29.26
N VAL A 460 8.75 25.98 -28.23
CA VAL A 460 8.83 25.44 -26.87
C VAL A 460 8.61 26.58 -25.88
N GLN A 461 7.84 26.33 -24.81
CA GLN A 461 7.58 27.31 -23.77
C GLN A 461 8.88 27.90 -23.19
N ASN A 462 8.88 29.21 -22.94
CA ASN A 462 10.08 29.95 -22.52
C ASN A 462 10.57 29.55 -21.12
N ASP A 463 9.66 29.11 -20.26
CA ASP A 463 9.91 28.64 -18.90
C ASP A 463 10.14 27.12 -18.81
N ILE A 464 10.37 26.42 -19.94
CA ILE A 464 10.50 24.95 -19.99
C ILE A 464 11.53 24.38 -19.00
N LEU A 465 12.60 25.13 -18.70
CA LEU A 465 13.64 24.72 -17.78
C LEU A 465 13.07 24.40 -16.39
N GLN A 466 12.10 25.18 -15.90
CA GLN A 466 11.54 24.97 -14.56
C GLN A 466 10.84 23.62 -14.46
N GLU A 467 10.18 23.17 -15.53
CA GLU A 467 9.46 21.89 -15.58
C GLU A 467 10.40 20.68 -15.68
N THR A 468 11.70 20.89 -15.91
CA THR A 468 12.70 19.80 -15.87
C THR A 468 13.13 19.44 -14.44
N PHE A 469 13.04 20.38 -13.49
CA PHE A 469 13.55 20.17 -12.14
C PHE A 469 12.70 19.19 -11.34
N ILE A 470 13.36 18.26 -10.64
CA ILE A 470 12.70 17.25 -9.82
C ILE A 470 11.82 17.88 -8.73
N ASN A 471 12.26 19.00 -8.13
CA ASN A 471 11.51 19.66 -7.07
C ASN A 471 10.26 20.42 -7.55
N THR A 472 10.13 20.71 -8.85
CA THR A 472 9.01 21.50 -9.38
C THR A 472 7.68 20.80 -9.19
N THR A 473 7.64 19.46 -9.25
CA THR A 473 6.43 18.69 -8.93
C THR A 473 5.93 18.95 -7.51
N ALA A 474 6.82 18.96 -6.51
CA ALA A 474 6.45 19.33 -5.14
C ALA A 474 6.08 20.82 -5.04
N GLY A 475 6.70 21.68 -5.84
CA GLY A 475 6.33 23.09 -6.01
C GLY A 475 4.88 23.27 -6.48
N TRP A 476 4.49 22.59 -7.57
CA TRP A 476 3.11 22.60 -8.08
C TRP A 476 2.11 22.12 -7.04
N ILE A 477 2.41 21.04 -6.32
CA ILE A 477 1.57 20.54 -5.23
C ILE A 477 1.39 21.62 -4.14
N ASN A 478 2.47 22.32 -3.76
CA ASN A 478 2.37 23.36 -2.75
C ASN A 478 1.60 24.60 -3.25
N LEU A 479 1.84 25.01 -4.49
CA LEU A 479 1.19 26.17 -5.12
C LEU A 479 -0.31 25.95 -5.35
N LEU A 480 -0.70 24.73 -5.73
CA LEU A 480 -2.07 24.44 -6.18
C LEU A 480 -2.96 23.82 -5.11
N LEU A 481 -2.39 23.16 -4.07
CA LEU A 481 -3.18 22.41 -3.08
C LEU A 481 -2.89 22.82 -1.63
N LEU A 482 -1.62 22.88 -1.23
CA LEU A 482 -1.27 22.92 0.19
C LEU A 482 -1.13 24.33 0.75
N SER A 483 -0.46 25.23 0.04
CA SER A 483 -0.02 26.53 0.58
C SER A 483 0.71 26.40 1.93
N SER A 484 1.57 25.38 2.05
CA SER A 484 2.36 25.14 3.25
C SER A 484 3.66 25.95 3.24
N SER A 485 4.21 26.17 4.43
CA SER A 485 5.53 26.78 4.63
C SER A 485 6.47 25.85 5.42
N GLY A 486 6.20 24.54 5.35
CA GLY A 486 6.98 23.53 6.05
C GLY A 486 8.14 22.97 5.24
N PRO A 487 8.76 21.88 5.71
CA PRO A 487 9.95 21.31 5.09
C PRO A 487 9.71 20.85 3.65
N ILE A 488 10.62 21.23 2.75
CA ILE A 488 10.70 20.71 1.37
C ILE A 488 12.07 20.04 1.17
N LYS A 489 12.09 18.71 1.11
CA LYS A 489 13.32 17.90 1.04
C LYS A 489 13.22 16.87 -0.06
N ILE A 490 13.71 17.19 -1.24
CA ILE A 490 13.44 16.42 -2.46
C ILE A 490 14.56 15.41 -2.73
N PRO A 491 14.32 14.09 -2.53
CA PRO A 491 15.34 13.07 -2.72
C PRO A 491 15.52 12.68 -4.19
N VAL A 492 16.76 12.26 -4.51
CA VAL A 492 17.12 11.62 -5.77
C VAL A 492 17.90 10.36 -5.44
N GLY A 493 17.21 9.21 -5.45
CA GLY A 493 17.73 7.90 -5.08
C GLY A 493 17.63 6.88 -6.21
N ALA A 494 17.53 7.33 -7.46
CA ALA A 494 17.24 6.52 -8.63
C ALA A 494 16.03 5.58 -8.38
N CYS A 495 16.22 4.26 -8.44
CA CYS A 495 15.15 3.27 -8.26
C CYS A 495 14.63 3.16 -6.82
N ALA A 496 15.35 3.74 -5.85
CA ALA A 496 15.01 3.71 -4.43
C ALA A 496 14.52 5.07 -3.89
N THR A 497 14.30 6.06 -4.76
CA THR A 497 13.88 7.41 -4.36
C THR A 497 12.66 7.43 -3.43
N ALA A 498 11.60 6.68 -3.74
CA ALA A 498 10.41 6.67 -2.89
C ALA A 498 10.67 6.11 -1.48
N LEU A 499 11.60 5.16 -1.32
CA LEU A 499 11.92 4.62 0.01
C LEU A 499 12.81 5.58 0.81
N GLN A 500 13.75 6.26 0.12
CA GLN A 500 14.50 7.38 0.70
C GLN A 500 13.59 8.54 1.09
N SER A 501 12.54 8.81 0.31
CA SER A 501 11.51 9.81 0.64
C SER A 501 10.79 9.48 1.95
N VAL A 502 10.39 8.22 2.15
CA VAL A 502 9.75 7.77 3.40
C VAL A 502 10.71 7.86 4.59
N ASP A 503 11.99 7.53 4.41
CA ASP A 503 13.04 7.69 5.42
C ASP A 503 13.15 9.17 5.86
N ILE A 504 13.28 10.08 4.89
CA ILE A 504 13.31 11.53 5.12
C ILE A 504 12.02 12.03 5.80
N ALA A 505 10.85 11.50 5.43
CA ALA A 505 9.58 11.87 6.05
C ALA A 505 9.58 11.51 7.54
N CYS A 506 9.98 10.29 7.87
CA CYS A 506 10.06 9.81 9.25
C CYS A 506 11.04 10.68 10.06
N ASP A 507 12.26 10.90 9.58
CA ASP A 507 13.25 11.74 10.28
C ASP A 507 12.78 13.19 10.46
N THR A 508 12.04 13.73 9.49
CA THR A 508 11.50 15.09 9.57
C THR A 508 10.41 15.21 10.63
N ILE A 509 9.57 14.19 10.76
CA ILE A 509 8.54 14.12 11.81
C ILE A 509 9.18 13.88 13.19
N LEU A 510 10.11 12.92 13.30
CA LEU A 510 10.77 12.56 14.55
C LEU A 510 11.67 13.68 15.09
N SER A 511 12.17 14.57 14.21
CA SER A 511 12.90 15.79 14.60
C SER A 511 12.01 16.98 14.96
N GLY A 512 10.67 16.83 14.87
CA GLY A 512 9.71 17.87 15.21
C GLY A 512 9.58 18.99 14.16
N LYS A 513 10.19 18.84 12.98
CA LYS A 513 10.14 19.85 11.90
C LYS A 513 8.82 19.82 11.11
N ALA A 514 8.08 18.72 11.18
CA ALA A 514 6.78 18.57 10.55
C ALA A 514 5.89 17.62 11.37
N LYS A 515 4.58 17.74 11.20
CA LYS A 515 3.56 16.80 11.71
C LYS A 515 2.93 15.99 10.60
N VAL A 516 2.93 16.50 9.37
CA VAL A 516 2.44 15.83 8.16
C VAL A 516 3.48 15.97 7.07
N MET A 517 3.84 14.86 6.43
CA MET A 517 4.77 14.80 5.31
C MET A 517 4.14 14.06 4.13
N ILE A 518 4.22 14.64 2.94
CA ILE A 518 3.93 13.96 1.68
C ILE A 518 5.21 13.28 1.21
N ALA A 519 5.20 11.95 1.12
CA ALA A 519 6.32 11.14 0.72
C ALA A 519 5.98 10.29 -0.52
N GLY A 520 6.99 9.78 -1.22
CA GLY A 520 6.82 8.87 -2.34
C GLY A 520 7.78 9.17 -3.48
N GLY A 521 7.39 8.80 -4.69
CA GLY A 521 8.18 9.11 -5.87
C GLY A 521 7.44 8.97 -7.19
N PHE A 522 8.06 9.51 -8.23
CA PHE A 522 7.53 9.53 -9.58
C PHE A 522 8.65 9.43 -10.61
N ASP A 523 8.38 8.80 -11.74
CA ASP A 523 9.23 8.87 -12.93
C ASP A 523 8.41 8.49 -14.16
N ASP A 524 8.90 8.96 -15.30
CA ASP A 524 8.27 8.75 -16.59
C ASP A 524 9.20 7.99 -17.56
N ILE A 525 8.63 7.44 -18.64
CA ILE A 525 9.35 6.85 -19.78
C ILE A 525 9.50 7.91 -20.87
N SER A 526 10.72 8.02 -21.40
CA SER A 526 11.03 8.78 -22.60
C SER A 526 11.76 7.91 -23.63
N GLU A 527 11.75 8.36 -24.88
CA GLU A 527 12.52 7.75 -25.98
C GLU A 527 14.02 7.68 -25.62
N GLU A 528 14.56 8.75 -25.04
CA GLU A 528 15.97 8.87 -24.66
C GLU A 528 16.29 7.94 -23.49
N GLY A 529 15.46 7.95 -22.44
CA GLY A 529 15.66 7.11 -21.26
C GLY A 529 15.64 5.61 -21.59
N SER A 530 14.68 5.18 -22.42
CA SER A 530 14.58 3.77 -22.80
C SER A 530 15.79 3.31 -23.62
N TYR A 531 16.29 4.17 -24.52
CA TYR A 531 17.49 3.90 -25.29
C TYR A 531 18.74 3.76 -24.40
N GLU A 532 18.92 4.65 -23.42
CA GLU A 532 20.09 4.58 -22.54
C GLU A 532 20.04 3.38 -21.58
N PHE A 533 18.88 3.01 -21.04
CA PHE A 533 18.78 1.77 -20.26
C PHE A 533 19.10 0.51 -21.08
N ALA A 534 18.77 0.51 -22.38
CA ALA A 534 19.13 -0.56 -23.28
C ALA A 534 20.65 -0.61 -23.55
N ASN A 535 21.31 0.54 -23.70
CA ASN A 535 22.77 0.64 -23.83
C ASN A 535 23.49 0.11 -22.58
N MET A 536 22.91 0.35 -21.41
CA MET A 536 23.37 -0.23 -20.13
C MET A 536 23.06 -1.73 -19.98
N LYS A 537 22.31 -2.32 -20.92
CA LYS A 537 21.81 -3.70 -20.87
C LYS A 537 21.01 -4.00 -19.61
N ALA A 538 20.29 -3.00 -19.10
CA ALA A 538 19.52 -3.13 -17.87
C ALA A 538 18.08 -3.63 -18.15
N THR A 539 17.50 -3.23 -19.28
CA THR A 539 16.15 -3.63 -19.71
C THR A 539 16.14 -4.90 -20.56
N SER A 540 15.06 -5.68 -20.43
CA SER A 540 14.81 -6.88 -21.25
C SER A 540 14.78 -6.54 -22.75
N ASN A 541 15.36 -7.40 -23.59
CA ASN A 541 15.35 -7.23 -25.04
C ASN A 541 14.10 -7.91 -25.63
N SER A 542 13.13 -7.12 -26.12
CA SER A 542 11.85 -7.63 -26.61
C SER A 542 11.99 -8.61 -27.78
N GLU A 543 12.97 -8.43 -28.68
CA GLU A 543 13.19 -9.35 -29.80
C GLU A 543 13.62 -10.74 -29.31
N THR A 544 14.47 -10.78 -28.28
CA THR A 544 14.90 -12.03 -27.65
C THR A 544 13.74 -12.70 -26.92
N GLU A 545 12.92 -11.91 -26.22
CA GLU A 545 11.74 -12.40 -25.51
C GLU A 545 10.71 -13.02 -26.46
N PHE A 546 10.38 -12.33 -27.56
CA PHE A 546 9.49 -12.88 -28.59
C PHE A 546 10.07 -14.14 -29.25
N ALA A 547 11.38 -14.18 -29.49
CA ALA A 547 12.04 -15.38 -30.00
C ALA A 547 11.97 -16.58 -29.02
N MET A 548 11.83 -16.31 -27.71
CA MET A 548 11.58 -17.31 -26.68
C MET A 548 10.10 -17.65 -26.50
N GLY A 549 9.21 -17.06 -27.30
CA GLY A 549 7.76 -17.28 -27.25
C GLY A 549 7.08 -16.54 -26.09
N ARG A 550 7.69 -15.46 -25.57
CA ARG A 550 7.13 -14.69 -24.45
C ARG A 550 6.19 -13.59 -24.93
N GLU A 551 5.03 -13.51 -24.29
CA GLU A 551 4.12 -12.37 -24.40
C GLU A 551 4.60 -11.17 -23.56
N PRO A 552 4.21 -9.92 -23.89
CA PRO A 552 4.58 -8.73 -23.11
C PRO A 552 4.30 -8.86 -21.61
N THR A 553 3.17 -9.48 -21.26
CA THR A 553 2.71 -9.65 -19.88
C THR A 553 3.62 -10.53 -19.02
N GLU A 554 4.46 -11.38 -19.61
CA GLU A 554 5.39 -12.28 -18.91
C GLU A 554 6.88 -11.89 -19.07
N MET A 555 7.15 -10.73 -19.69
CA MET A 555 8.53 -10.22 -19.86
C MET A 555 9.15 -9.73 -18.55
N SER A 556 8.33 -9.32 -17.58
CA SER A 556 8.78 -9.00 -16.22
C SER A 556 8.54 -10.20 -15.30
N ARG A 557 9.61 -10.95 -14.98
CA ARG A 557 9.52 -12.22 -14.24
C ARG A 557 10.60 -12.36 -13.17
N PRO A 558 10.48 -11.58 -12.07
CA PRO A 558 11.41 -11.63 -10.94
C PRO A 558 11.61 -13.03 -10.38
N ALA A 559 12.79 -13.31 -9.85
CA ALA A 559 13.23 -14.59 -9.28
C ALA A 559 13.21 -15.84 -10.20
N THR A 560 12.84 -15.72 -11.47
CA THR A 560 12.78 -16.86 -12.39
C THR A 560 14.14 -17.25 -12.97
N THR A 561 14.27 -18.52 -13.39
CA THR A 561 15.46 -19.02 -14.11
C THR A 561 15.75 -18.24 -15.39
N THR A 562 14.71 -17.77 -16.10
CA THR A 562 14.85 -17.15 -17.42
C THR A 562 14.74 -15.63 -17.40
N ARG A 563 14.84 -14.99 -16.23
CA ARG A 563 14.86 -13.52 -16.10
C ARG A 563 15.98 -12.88 -16.93
N SER A 564 15.70 -11.79 -17.64
CA SER A 564 16.60 -11.28 -18.69
C SER A 564 16.81 -9.76 -18.66
N GLY A 565 16.33 -9.07 -17.62
CA GLY A 565 16.34 -7.61 -17.54
C GLY A 565 15.04 -7.09 -16.93
N PHE A 566 15.04 -5.82 -16.54
CA PHE A 566 13.82 -5.19 -16.02
C PHE A 566 12.91 -4.68 -17.14
N MET A 567 11.62 -4.61 -16.86
CA MET A 567 10.63 -3.95 -17.72
C MET A 567 10.44 -2.50 -17.29
N GLU A 568 10.74 -1.53 -18.13
CA GLU A 568 10.59 -0.11 -17.79
C GLU A 568 9.10 0.27 -17.67
N ALA A 569 8.76 1.12 -16.70
CA ALA A 569 7.39 1.64 -16.52
C ALA A 569 7.39 3.14 -16.20
N GLN A 570 6.20 3.74 -16.15
CA GLN A 570 5.98 5.14 -15.77
C GLN A 570 4.88 5.29 -14.72
N GLY A 571 4.94 6.35 -13.93
CA GLY A 571 3.88 6.78 -13.03
C GLY A 571 4.37 7.28 -11.67
N THR A 572 3.44 7.43 -10.74
CA THR A 572 3.64 8.10 -9.45
C THR A 572 3.05 7.26 -8.32
N GLY A 573 3.67 7.31 -7.14
CA GLY A 573 3.07 6.81 -5.90
C GLY A 573 3.33 7.78 -4.75
N VAL A 574 2.32 8.01 -3.93
CA VAL A 574 2.30 8.99 -2.83
C VAL A 574 1.80 8.33 -1.55
N HIS A 575 2.42 8.71 -0.43
CA HIS A 575 2.08 8.33 0.93
C HIS A 575 1.97 9.57 1.81
N ILE A 576 0.93 9.66 2.62
CA ILE A 576 0.77 10.67 3.66
C ILE A 576 1.29 10.10 4.97
N VAL A 577 2.35 10.70 5.50
CA VAL A 577 3.02 10.25 6.73
C VAL A 577 2.74 11.25 7.84
N MET A 578 2.37 10.76 9.02
CA MET A 578 2.14 11.56 10.22
C MET A 578 2.76 10.90 11.45
N SER A 579 2.90 11.64 12.54
CA SER A 579 3.04 10.99 13.85
C SER A 579 1.72 10.32 14.25
N ALA A 580 1.78 9.19 14.96
CA ALA A 580 0.60 8.47 15.43
C ALA A 580 -0.31 9.38 16.27
N LYS A 581 0.27 10.20 17.15
CA LYS A 581 -0.47 11.19 17.93
C LYS A 581 -1.26 12.16 17.05
N THR A 582 -0.66 12.67 15.98
CA THR A 582 -1.32 13.59 15.04
C THR A 582 -2.47 12.88 14.33
N ALA A 583 -2.22 11.69 13.78
CA ALA A 583 -3.24 10.89 13.09
C ALA A 583 -4.44 10.57 14.00
N ILE A 584 -4.19 10.13 15.23
CA ILE A 584 -5.22 9.79 16.22
C ILE A 584 -6.02 11.03 16.65
N LYS A 585 -5.33 12.17 16.86
CA LYS A 585 -5.98 13.44 17.20
C LYS A 585 -6.91 13.91 16.09
N LEU A 586 -6.47 13.81 14.83
CA LEU A 586 -7.28 14.18 13.69
C LEU A 586 -8.41 13.16 13.44
N GLY A 587 -8.21 11.89 13.78
CA GLY A 587 -9.10 10.79 13.39
C GLY A 587 -8.77 10.19 12.02
N CYS A 588 -7.58 10.45 11.47
CA CYS A 588 -7.16 9.89 10.18
C CYS A 588 -7.10 8.34 10.25
N PRO A 589 -7.42 7.62 9.16
CA PRO A 589 -7.18 6.18 9.11
C PRO A 589 -5.69 5.91 9.25
N ILE A 590 -5.34 4.75 9.81
CA ILE A 590 -3.96 4.29 9.94
C ILE A 590 -3.81 3.07 9.05
N ARG A 591 -3.16 3.24 7.90
CA ARG A 591 -2.95 2.18 6.89
C ARG A 591 -1.83 1.23 7.28
N GLY A 592 -0.86 1.72 8.05
CA GLY A 592 0.26 0.94 8.57
C GLY A 592 1.14 1.78 9.48
N VAL A 593 1.79 1.13 10.42
CA VAL A 593 2.80 1.74 11.29
C VAL A 593 4.16 1.56 10.65
N ILE A 594 4.93 2.65 10.49
CA ILE A 594 6.31 2.57 10.01
C ILE A 594 7.19 2.24 11.21
N GLY A 595 7.55 0.96 11.35
CA GLY A 595 8.37 0.49 12.47
C GLY A 595 9.86 0.81 12.30
N PHE A 596 10.33 0.88 11.05
CA PHE A 596 11.73 1.13 10.72
C PHE A 596 11.87 1.64 9.29
N THR A 597 12.80 2.56 9.07
CA THR A 597 13.31 2.94 7.75
C THR A 597 14.83 3.02 7.81
N SER A 598 15.48 2.78 6.67
CA SER A 598 16.90 3.07 6.54
C SER A 598 17.30 3.21 5.09
N THR A 599 18.33 4.01 4.84
CA THR A 599 19.08 4.05 3.59
C THR A 599 20.56 3.72 3.81
N SER A 600 21.20 3.09 2.82
CA SER A 600 22.59 2.63 2.91
C SER A 600 23.30 2.65 1.56
N SER A 601 24.55 3.11 1.57
CA SER A 601 25.52 2.84 0.49
C SER A 601 26.21 1.49 0.68
N ASP A 602 27.00 1.06 -0.30
CA ASP A 602 27.60 -0.27 -0.31
C ASP A 602 29.07 -0.26 0.09
N LYS A 603 29.97 0.01 -0.86
CA LYS A 603 31.43 -0.10 -0.71
C LYS A 603 32.17 0.50 -1.89
N ALA A 604 33.50 0.57 -1.82
CA ALA A 604 34.34 0.95 -2.96
C ALA A 604 34.06 0.04 -4.18
N GLY A 605 33.82 0.66 -5.33
CA GLY A 605 33.52 -0.02 -6.59
C GLY A 605 33.76 0.87 -7.80
N ARG A 606 33.54 0.33 -8.99
CA ARG A 606 33.64 1.05 -10.28
C ARG A 606 32.41 0.84 -11.18
N SER A 607 31.38 0.17 -10.67
CA SER A 607 30.11 -0.04 -11.38
C SER A 607 28.99 0.60 -10.59
N VAL A 608 28.53 1.77 -11.06
CA VAL A 608 27.39 2.53 -10.49
C VAL A 608 26.06 1.76 -10.49
N PRO A 609 25.70 0.99 -11.54
CA PRO A 609 24.42 0.26 -11.56
C PRO A 609 24.45 -1.06 -10.78
N ALA A 610 25.60 -1.49 -10.26
CA ALA A 610 25.69 -2.76 -9.55
C ALA A 610 25.01 -2.65 -8.18
N PRO A 611 24.04 -3.54 -7.85
CA PRO A 611 23.47 -3.59 -6.51
C PRO A 611 24.49 -4.17 -5.53
N GLY A 612 24.56 -3.63 -4.32
CA GLY A 612 25.40 -4.15 -3.26
C GLY A 612 24.65 -4.55 -2.00
N ARG A 613 25.42 -4.77 -0.93
CA ARG A 613 24.98 -5.41 0.31
C ARG A 613 25.00 -4.47 1.52
N GLY A 614 25.07 -3.17 1.32
CA GLY A 614 25.04 -2.18 2.42
C GLY A 614 23.82 -2.32 3.32
N ALA A 615 22.67 -2.67 2.73
CA ALA A 615 21.42 -2.86 3.44
C ALA A 615 21.44 -4.04 4.44
N LEU A 616 22.44 -4.93 4.40
CA LEU A 616 22.64 -5.95 5.45
C LEU A 616 22.81 -5.34 6.85
N THR A 617 23.27 -4.08 6.92
CA THR A 617 23.57 -3.43 8.20
C THR A 617 22.35 -3.21 9.09
N ILE A 618 21.13 -3.36 8.57
CA ILE A 618 19.89 -3.40 9.37
C ILE A 618 19.85 -4.60 10.34
N ALA A 619 20.61 -5.66 10.02
CA ALA A 619 20.72 -6.88 10.82
C ALA A 619 22.02 -6.93 11.66
N ARG A 620 22.83 -5.86 11.65
CA ARG A 620 24.13 -5.86 12.35
C ARG A 620 23.94 -6.09 13.86
N GLN A 621 24.54 -7.14 14.40
CA GLN A 621 24.54 -7.39 15.84
C GLN A 621 25.76 -8.22 16.26
N VAL A 622 26.16 -8.06 17.52
CA VAL A 622 27.09 -8.95 18.22
C VAL A 622 26.27 -10.02 18.95
N PRO A 623 26.47 -11.33 18.67
CA PRO A 623 25.72 -12.39 19.33
C PRO A 623 25.86 -12.35 20.85
N SER A 624 24.76 -12.62 21.57
CA SER A 624 24.74 -12.75 23.02
C SER A 624 24.48 -14.21 23.41
N LYS A 625 25.15 -14.71 24.45
CA LYS A 625 24.93 -16.06 24.98
C LYS A 625 23.56 -16.23 25.64
N TYR A 626 23.04 -15.14 26.21
CA TYR A 626 21.77 -15.13 26.93
C TYR A 626 20.83 -14.09 26.30
N PRO A 627 19.51 -14.31 26.36
CA PRO A 627 18.53 -13.33 25.93
C PRO A 627 18.74 -11.99 26.63
N LEU A 628 18.66 -10.89 25.87
CA LEU A 628 18.87 -9.56 26.40
C LEU A 628 17.60 -9.09 27.11
N PRO A 629 17.66 -8.71 28.41
CA PRO A 629 16.47 -8.27 29.15
C PRO A 629 15.77 -7.07 28.50
N ILE A 630 16.53 -6.19 27.83
CA ILE A 630 15.99 -5.01 27.17
C ILE A 630 15.08 -5.35 25.97
N LEU A 631 15.07 -6.59 25.47
CA LEU A 631 14.12 -7.02 24.42
C LEU A 631 12.82 -7.56 25.00
N ASP A 632 12.79 -7.90 26.29
CA ASP A 632 11.58 -8.35 26.98
C ASP A 632 10.71 -7.16 27.38
N LEU A 633 9.48 -7.13 26.87
CA LEU A 633 8.51 -6.08 27.18
C LEU A 633 8.16 -6.03 28.68
N ALA A 634 8.09 -7.16 29.37
CA ALA A 634 7.77 -7.17 30.80
C ALA A 634 8.87 -6.49 31.64
N TYR A 635 10.14 -6.76 31.31
CA TYR A 635 11.28 -6.03 31.88
C TYR A 635 11.16 -4.52 31.62
N ARG A 636 10.89 -4.10 30.39
CA ARG A 636 10.78 -2.69 30.01
C ARG A 636 9.67 -1.97 30.75
N SER A 637 8.46 -2.54 30.79
CA SER A 637 7.32 -1.97 31.52
C SER A 637 7.63 -1.77 33.00
N ARG A 638 8.32 -2.74 33.63
CA ARG A 638 8.73 -2.62 35.04
C ARG A 638 9.73 -1.48 35.26
N GLN A 639 10.73 -1.33 34.39
CA GLN A 639 11.71 -0.24 34.51
C GLN A 639 11.05 1.13 34.29
N LEU A 640 10.14 1.23 33.34
CA LEU A 640 9.39 2.46 33.07
C LEU A 640 8.52 2.87 34.26
N ALA A 641 7.80 1.91 34.86
CA ALA A 641 7.00 2.17 36.07
C ALA A 641 7.86 2.69 37.23
N PHE A 642 9.06 2.13 37.42
CA PHE A 642 10.00 2.64 38.42
C PHE A 642 10.49 4.06 38.10
N ARG A 643 10.81 4.37 36.83
CA ARG A 643 11.19 5.73 36.42
C ARG A 643 10.08 6.74 36.63
N ARG A 644 8.82 6.40 36.32
CA ARG A 644 7.66 7.27 36.59
C ARG A 644 7.54 7.64 38.06
N LYS A 645 7.76 6.67 38.96
CA LYS A 645 7.79 6.94 40.40
C LYS A 645 8.88 7.95 40.78
N GLN A 646 10.09 7.81 40.21
CA GLN A 646 11.18 8.76 40.47
C GLN A 646 10.88 10.18 39.95
N ILE A 647 10.16 10.29 38.84
CA ILE A 647 9.74 11.59 38.29
C ILE A 647 8.68 12.24 39.19
N ALA A 648 7.73 11.45 39.72
CA ALA A 648 6.75 11.95 40.69
C ALA A 648 7.44 12.45 41.98
N GLU A 649 8.41 11.69 42.50
CA GLU A 649 9.23 12.11 43.65
C GLU A 649 10.03 13.39 43.37
N TRP A 650 10.60 13.52 42.16
CA TRP A 650 11.29 14.74 41.72
C TRP A 650 10.35 15.95 41.66
N LEU A 651 9.15 15.79 41.08
CA LEU A 651 8.17 16.87 40.96
C LEU A 651 7.74 17.39 42.34
N SER A 652 7.57 16.48 43.32
CA SER A 652 7.27 16.87 44.71
C SER A 652 8.41 17.66 45.35
N HIS A 653 9.66 17.29 45.07
CA HIS A 653 10.82 18.01 45.56
C HIS A 653 10.90 19.43 44.99
N GLU A 654 10.70 19.61 43.68
CA GLU A 654 10.73 20.93 43.03
C GLU A 654 9.63 21.87 43.53
N GLN A 655 8.42 21.36 43.77
CA GLN A 655 7.35 22.17 44.37
C GLN A 655 7.71 22.64 45.78
N MET A 656 8.44 21.84 46.56
CA MET A 656 8.94 22.24 47.87
C MET A 656 10.04 23.31 47.75
N GLN A 657 10.96 23.16 46.79
CA GLN A 657 11.95 24.20 46.49
C GLN A 657 11.29 25.52 46.04
N LEU A 658 10.22 25.44 45.25
CA LEU A 658 9.43 26.62 44.85
C LEU A 658 8.83 27.33 46.07
N LYS A 659 8.41 26.58 47.10
CA LYS A 659 7.94 27.17 48.36
C LYS A 659 9.02 28.03 49.01
N ASP A 660 10.22 27.45 49.16
CA ASP A 660 11.36 28.11 49.79
C ASP A 660 11.79 29.35 48.97
N GLU A 661 11.74 29.26 47.63
CA GLU A 661 11.96 30.39 46.74
C GLU A 661 10.96 31.53 46.98
N LEU A 662 9.67 31.22 47.06
CA LEU A 662 8.61 32.22 47.29
C LEU A 662 8.75 32.89 48.67
N GLU A 663 9.09 32.14 49.70
CA GLU A 663 9.33 32.67 51.05
C GLU A 663 10.58 33.57 51.08
N TYR A 664 11.65 33.15 50.41
CA TYR A 664 12.87 33.96 50.28
C TYR A 664 12.62 35.26 49.52
N ARG A 665 11.93 35.22 48.37
CA ARG A 665 11.59 36.43 47.60
C ARG A 665 10.71 37.41 48.38
N LYS A 666 9.72 36.90 49.11
CA LYS A 666 8.92 37.70 50.05
C LYS A 666 9.79 38.37 51.11
N SER A 667 10.82 37.69 51.63
CA SER A 667 11.76 38.27 52.60
C SER A 667 12.63 39.39 52.03
N GLN A 668 12.83 39.43 50.70
CA GLN A 668 13.57 40.47 49.96
C GLN A 668 12.68 41.63 49.47
N GLY A 669 11.38 41.61 49.77
CA GLY A 669 10.43 42.63 49.33
C GLY A 669 9.92 42.48 47.89
N ASP A 670 10.23 41.35 47.22
CA ASP A 670 9.71 40.98 45.91
C ASP A 670 8.65 39.89 46.09
N ALA A 671 7.38 40.28 46.19
CA ALA A 671 6.28 39.32 46.32
C ALA A 671 5.73 38.99 44.91
N PRO A 672 6.11 37.84 44.32
CA PRO A 672 5.59 37.46 43.01
C PRO A 672 4.06 37.30 43.05
N ASP A 673 3.42 37.64 41.93
CA ASP A 673 1.97 37.56 41.76
C ASP A 673 1.48 36.13 41.48
N GLU A 674 0.16 35.97 41.43
CA GLU A 674 -0.50 34.68 41.17
C GLU A 674 -0.19 34.15 39.75
N GLU A 675 0.09 35.05 38.81
CA GLU A 675 0.48 34.72 37.44
C GLU A 675 1.87 34.05 37.39
N TYR A 676 2.85 34.60 38.10
CA TYR A 676 4.18 33.98 38.24
C TYR A 676 4.07 32.57 38.85
N PHE A 677 3.30 32.42 39.93
CA PHE A 677 3.12 31.14 40.60
C PHE A 677 2.50 30.09 39.67
N SER A 678 1.38 30.43 39.04
CA SER A 678 0.65 29.51 38.14
C SER A 678 1.48 29.11 36.93
N THR A 679 2.23 30.04 36.34
CA THR A 679 3.16 29.76 35.24
C THR A 679 4.28 28.81 35.68
N ARG A 680 4.84 29.03 36.88
CA ARG A 680 5.93 28.20 37.37
C ARG A 680 5.50 26.77 37.68
N ILE A 681 4.28 26.56 38.16
CA ILE A 681 3.69 25.22 38.29
C ILE A 681 3.53 24.54 36.93
N ALA A 682 2.99 25.25 35.93
CA ALA A 682 2.84 24.71 34.59
C ALA A 682 4.19 24.30 33.97
N ASP A 683 5.25 25.08 34.20
CA ASP A 683 6.60 24.74 33.75
C ASP A 683 7.16 23.48 34.42
N LEU A 684 6.93 23.29 35.73
CA LEU A 684 7.35 22.10 36.45
C LEU A 684 6.64 20.85 35.93
N GLU A 685 5.35 20.96 35.62
CA GLU A 685 4.60 19.86 35.00
C GLU A 685 5.09 19.56 33.58
N ALA A 686 5.38 20.59 32.78
CA ALA A 686 5.97 20.42 31.45
C ALA A 686 7.35 19.73 31.51
N GLU A 687 8.14 20.03 32.53
CA GLU A 687 9.42 19.37 32.80
C GLU A 687 9.22 17.89 33.21
N ALA A 688 8.23 17.58 34.06
CA ALA A 688 7.90 16.20 34.41
C ALA A 688 7.50 15.38 33.18
N VAL A 689 6.71 15.97 32.26
CA VAL A 689 6.37 15.35 30.97
C VAL A 689 7.61 15.09 30.12
N ARG A 690 8.56 16.05 30.09
CA ARG A 690 9.82 15.87 29.35
C ARG A 690 10.61 14.68 29.91
N GLN A 691 10.76 14.58 31.22
CA GLN A 691 11.46 13.46 31.86
C GLN A 691 10.75 12.12 31.62
N GLU A 692 9.42 12.09 31.61
CA GLU A 692 8.67 10.88 31.25
C GLU A 692 8.93 10.48 29.80
N LYS A 693 8.96 11.44 28.88
CA LYS A 693 9.32 11.20 27.48
C LYS A 693 10.72 10.65 27.32
N ASP A 694 11.70 11.12 28.10
CA ASP A 694 13.06 10.57 28.09
C ASP A 694 13.10 9.11 28.58
N ALA A 695 12.29 8.79 29.60
CA ALA A 695 12.15 7.41 30.08
C ALA A 695 11.45 6.51 29.04
N LEU A 696 10.41 7.01 28.38
CA LEU A 696 9.72 6.34 27.27
C LEU A 696 10.62 6.14 26.06
N ALA A 697 11.46 7.12 25.71
CA ALA A 697 12.44 6.98 24.64
C ALA A 697 13.36 5.79 24.91
N THR A 698 13.85 5.65 26.15
CA THR A 698 14.77 4.59 26.56
C THR A 698 14.10 3.21 26.62
N TYR A 699 13.01 3.07 27.39
CA TYR A 699 12.40 1.76 27.67
C TYR A 699 11.22 1.42 26.77
N GLY A 700 10.58 2.42 26.18
CA GLY A 700 9.46 2.25 25.27
C GLY A 700 9.91 2.07 23.83
N MET A 701 10.60 3.09 23.33
CA MET A 701 11.03 3.20 21.92
C MET A 701 12.41 2.60 21.66
N LEU A 702 13.12 2.16 22.71
CA LEU A 702 14.46 1.58 22.62
C LEU A 702 15.45 2.51 21.92
N GLU A 703 15.37 3.82 22.16
CA GLU A 703 16.33 4.78 21.64
C GLU A 703 17.72 4.50 22.22
N GLY A 704 18.75 4.66 21.38
CA GLY A 704 20.14 4.31 21.70
C GLY A 704 20.69 3.13 20.89
N ALA A 705 21.98 2.86 21.06
CA ALA A 705 22.69 1.81 20.34
C ALA A 705 23.25 0.77 21.30
N ASP A 706 22.60 -0.40 21.39
CA ASP A 706 23.22 -1.63 21.91
C ASP A 706 23.78 -2.43 20.72
N PRO A 707 25.10 -2.64 20.62
CA PRO A 707 25.70 -3.37 19.51
C PRO A 707 25.24 -4.84 19.42
N ARG A 708 24.61 -5.38 20.47
CA ARG A 708 24.06 -6.74 20.49
C ARG A 708 22.64 -6.83 19.93
N VAL A 709 22.00 -5.71 19.64
CA VAL A 709 20.63 -5.66 19.10
C VAL A 709 20.64 -5.08 17.70
N ALA A 710 20.29 -5.90 16.71
CA ALA A 710 20.12 -5.44 15.34
C ALA A 710 19.05 -4.33 15.22
N PRO A 711 19.26 -3.28 14.41
CA PRO A 711 18.27 -2.22 14.19
C PRO A 711 16.87 -2.75 13.81
N LEU A 712 16.78 -3.70 12.88
CA LEU A 712 15.50 -4.31 12.47
C LEU A 712 14.85 -5.11 13.62
N ARG A 713 15.66 -5.85 14.39
CA ARG A 713 15.19 -6.60 15.57
C ARG A 713 14.68 -5.66 16.66
N ARG A 714 15.37 -4.54 16.88
CA ARG A 714 14.96 -3.50 17.84
C ARG A 714 13.60 -2.92 17.47
N ALA A 715 13.41 -2.59 16.19
CA ALA A 715 12.15 -2.06 15.68
C ALA A 715 10.96 -3.00 15.89
N LEU A 716 11.15 -4.30 15.65
CA LEU A 716 10.14 -5.32 15.98
C LEU A 716 9.87 -5.41 17.49
N ALA A 717 10.94 -5.40 18.30
CA ALA A 717 10.84 -5.58 19.75
C ALA A 717 10.09 -4.45 20.47
N VAL A 718 10.10 -3.22 19.93
CA VAL A 718 9.26 -2.09 20.44
C VAL A 718 7.80 -2.54 20.57
N TRP A 719 7.30 -3.26 19.56
CA TRP A 719 5.92 -3.75 19.45
C TRP A 719 5.72 -5.15 20.02
N GLY A 720 6.73 -5.70 20.71
CA GLY A 720 6.70 -7.08 21.22
C GLY A 720 6.72 -8.14 20.13
N LEU A 721 7.24 -7.80 18.94
CA LEU A 721 7.39 -8.68 17.80
C LEU A 721 8.82 -9.21 17.68
N THR A 722 8.96 -10.31 16.97
CA THR A 722 10.21 -11.01 16.69
C THR A 722 10.42 -11.14 15.18
N ALA A 723 11.58 -11.68 14.79
CA ALA A 723 11.85 -11.96 13.39
C ALA A 723 10.78 -12.87 12.77
N ASP A 724 10.18 -13.79 13.53
CA ASP A 724 9.15 -14.74 13.08
C ASP A 724 7.80 -14.10 12.74
N ASP A 725 7.54 -12.88 13.24
CA ASP A 725 6.30 -12.14 12.99
C ASP A 725 6.29 -11.40 11.65
N ILE A 726 7.42 -11.36 10.94
CA ILE A 726 7.46 -10.86 9.55
C ILE A 726 6.74 -11.88 8.66
N GLY A 727 5.52 -11.57 8.26
CA GLY A 727 4.65 -12.46 7.49
C GLY A 727 4.78 -12.29 5.97
N VAL A 728 5.41 -11.21 5.50
CA VAL A 728 5.59 -10.94 4.07
C VAL A 728 6.84 -10.12 3.81
N LEU A 729 7.53 -10.43 2.71
CA LEU A 729 8.68 -9.69 2.20
C LEU A 729 8.36 -9.15 0.80
N SER A 730 8.28 -7.84 0.63
CA SER A 730 8.15 -7.20 -0.68
C SER A 730 9.54 -6.83 -1.21
N ILE A 731 10.01 -7.59 -2.19
CA ILE A 731 11.34 -7.37 -2.78
C ILE A 731 11.28 -6.30 -3.87
N HIS A 732 12.43 -5.66 -4.12
CA HIS A 732 12.62 -4.81 -5.28
C HIS A 732 12.38 -5.61 -6.57
N GLY A 733 12.91 -6.83 -6.67
CA GLY A 733 12.49 -7.83 -7.66
C GLY A 733 12.42 -7.29 -9.09
N THR A 734 13.56 -6.85 -9.65
CA THR A 734 13.58 -6.18 -10.97
C THR A 734 13.65 -7.13 -12.15
N SER A 735 13.66 -8.46 -11.96
CA SER A 735 13.86 -9.41 -13.07
C SER A 735 15.25 -9.31 -13.73
N THR A 736 16.23 -8.71 -13.02
CA THR A 736 17.63 -8.66 -13.46
C THR A 736 18.46 -9.73 -12.75
N GLY A 737 19.44 -10.32 -13.45
CA GLY A 737 20.31 -11.35 -12.87
C GLY A 737 21.01 -10.90 -11.58
N ALA A 738 21.57 -9.69 -11.58
CA ALA A 738 22.35 -9.13 -10.47
C ALA A 738 21.48 -8.74 -9.26
N ASN A 739 20.32 -8.10 -9.46
CA ASN A 739 19.45 -7.73 -8.35
C ASN A 739 18.91 -8.95 -7.62
N GLU A 740 18.32 -9.91 -8.34
CA GLU A 740 17.68 -11.06 -7.70
C GLU A 740 18.68 -11.90 -6.90
N ALA A 741 19.89 -12.09 -7.43
CA ALA A 741 20.95 -12.81 -6.71
C ALA A 741 21.40 -12.06 -5.45
N ASN A 742 21.54 -10.73 -5.52
CA ASN A 742 21.94 -9.91 -4.38
C ASN A 742 20.86 -9.84 -3.30
N GLU A 743 19.64 -9.48 -3.69
CA GLU A 743 18.50 -9.22 -2.79
C GLU A 743 18.05 -10.50 -2.07
N THR A 744 17.95 -11.62 -2.80
CA THR A 744 17.60 -12.92 -2.21
C THR A 744 18.65 -13.36 -1.18
N HIS A 745 19.93 -13.26 -1.51
CA HIS A 745 21.02 -13.59 -0.58
C HIS A 745 21.02 -12.66 0.63
N LEU A 746 20.82 -11.36 0.42
CA LEU A 746 20.76 -10.37 1.48
C LEU A 746 19.67 -10.72 2.50
N TRP A 747 18.45 -10.99 2.05
CA TRP A 747 17.34 -11.29 2.97
C TRP A 747 17.49 -12.60 3.70
N ASN A 748 18.02 -13.64 3.05
CA ASN A 748 18.33 -14.88 3.74
C ASN A 748 19.32 -14.65 4.89
N ASP A 749 20.36 -13.85 4.67
CA ASP A 749 21.36 -13.52 5.71
C ASP A 749 20.78 -12.63 6.81
N VAL A 750 19.90 -11.68 6.46
CA VAL A 750 19.15 -10.88 7.45
C VAL A 750 18.37 -11.79 8.37
N PHE A 751 17.51 -12.67 7.84
CA PHE A 751 16.70 -13.59 8.64
C PHE A 751 17.53 -14.56 9.46
N SER A 752 18.62 -15.09 8.88
CA SER A 752 19.58 -15.93 9.61
C SER A 752 20.20 -15.19 10.79
N THR A 753 20.50 -13.90 10.63
CA THR A 753 21.19 -13.11 11.64
C THR A 753 20.25 -12.67 12.76
N ILE A 754 18.99 -12.33 12.46
CA ILE A 754 18.03 -11.83 13.47
C ILE A 754 17.24 -12.94 14.18
N ASP A 755 17.76 -14.17 14.16
CA ASP A 755 17.20 -15.36 14.81
C ASP A 755 15.79 -15.76 14.30
N ARG A 756 15.54 -15.71 12.98
CA ARG A 756 14.32 -16.32 12.38
C ARG A 756 14.36 -17.84 12.59
N THR A 757 13.24 -18.44 12.98
CA THR A 757 13.17 -19.88 13.25
C THR A 757 13.29 -20.70 11.94
N PRO A 758 14.20 -21.70 11.84
CA PRO A 758 14.29 -22.57 10.68
C PRO A 758 12.94 -23.24 10.34
N GLY A 759 12.58 -23.23 9.07
CA GLY A 759 11.26 -23.72 8.59
C GLY A 759 10.17 -22.65 8.56
N ASN A 760 10.38 -21.48 9.18
CA ASN A 760 9.48 -20.34 9.10
C ASN A 760 9.85 -19.42 7.91
N SER A 761 9.65 -19.90 6.68
CA SER A 761 9.96 -19.15 5.46
C SER A 761 8.97 -18.00 5.24
N VAL A 762 9.47 -16.82 4.85
CA VAL A 762 8.62 -15.67 4.53
C VAL A 762 8.18 -15.71 3.06
N PRO A 763 6.88 -15.57 2.74
CA PRO A 763 6.43 -15.43 1.36
C PRO A 763 6.85 -14.08 0.76
N ILE A 764 7.38 -14.14 -0.45
CA ILE A 764 7.88 -13.00 -1.21
C ILE A 764 6.82 -12.46 -2.16
N MET A 765 6.65 -11.13 -2.14
CA MET A 765 5.96 -10.38 -3.19
C MET A 765 6.96 -9.73 -4.13
N ALA A 766 6.70 -9.82 -5.44
CA ALA A 766 7.49 -9.16 -6.47
C ALA A 766 6.57 -8.39 -7.44
N GLN A 767 6.05 -7.26 -6.97
CA GLN A 767 5.01 -6.48 -7.66
C GLN A 767 5.40 -6.00 -9.06
N LYS A 768 6.70 -5.82 -9.33
CA LYS A 768 7.18 -5.44 -10.68
C LYS A 768 6.89 -6.48 -11.76
N SER A 769 6.60 -7.72 -11.39
CA SER A 769 6.09 -8.73 -12.33
C SER A 769 4.83 -8.24 -13.06
N LEU A 770 3.97 -7.49 -12.36
CA LEU A 770 2.72 -6.97 -12.87
C LEU A 770 2.86 -5.54 -13.43
N CYS A 771 3.53 -4.66 -12.71
CA CYS A 771 3.55 -3.22 -13.00
C CYS A 771 4.77 -2.77 -13.82
N GLY A 772 5.79 -3.61 -13.99
CA GLY A 772 7.10 -3.14 -14.44
C GLY A 772 7.79 -2.21 -13.44
N HIS A 773 8.78 -1.45 -13.90
CA HIS A 773 9.69 -0.64 -13.07
C HIS A 773 9.66 0.85 -13.45
N SER A 774 8.89 1.63 -12.70
CA SER A 774 8.82 3.09 -12.72
C SER A 774 9.94 3.83 -11.99
N LYS A 775 11.17 3.31 -12.05
CA LYS A 775 12.36 3.92 -11.41
C LYS A 775 12.06 4.43 -9.99
N GLY A 776 12.04 5.75 -9.77
CA GLY A 776 11.80 6.40 -8.48
C GLY A 776 10.40 6.19 -7.89
N GLY A 777 9.38 5.98 -8.72
CA GLY A 777 8.02 5.67 -8.26
C GLY A 777 7.81 4.23 -7.80
N SER A 778 8.71 3.31 -8.14
CA SER A 778 8.47 1.88 -7.94
C SER A 778 8.41 1.45 -6.49
N ALA A 779 9.22 2.05 -5.61
CA ALA A 779 9.16 1.71 -4.19
C ALA A 779 7.90 2.28 -3.51
N ALA A 780 7.28 3.34 -4.06
CA ALA A 780 6.01 3.83 -3.55
C ALA A 780 4.87 2.85 -3.85
N TRP A 781 4.84 2.24 -5.04
CA TRP A 781 3.88 1.19 -5.40
C TRP A 781 4.07 -0.07 -4.54
N GLN A 782 5.33 -0.48 -4.34
CA GLN A 782 5.65 -1.64 -3.48
C GLN A 782 5.18 -1.42 -2.05
N LEU A 783 5.34 -0.21 -1.53
CA LEU A 783 4.86 0.15 -0.20
C LEU A 783 3.32 0.14 -0.12
N ALA A 784 2.62 0.63 -1.15
CA ALA A 784 1.16 0.55 -1.22
C ALA A 784 0.67 -0.91 -1.24
N GLY A 785 1.29 -1.77 -2.06
CA GLY A 785 1.00 -3.22 -2.10
C GLY A 785 1.32 -3.92 -0.78
N LEU A 786 2.42 -3.54 -0.11
CA LEU A 786 2.78 -4.07 1.21
C LEU A 786 1.74 -3.68 2.28
N LEU A 787 1.30 -2.43 2.30
CA LEU A 787 0.24 -1.96 3.21
C LEU A 787 -1.07 -2.73 2.97
N GLN A 788 -1.47 -2.90 1.71
CA GLN A 788 -2.67 -3.67 1.35
C GLN A 788 -2.54 -5.14 1.75
N SER A 789 -1.36 -5.75 1.61
CA SER A 789 -1.11 -7.13 2.02
C SER A 789 -1.17 -7.29 3.53
N VAL A 790 -0.47 -6.42 4.27
CA VAL A 790 -0.50 -6.40 5.75
C VAL A 790 -1.94 -6.27 6.25
N HIS A 791 -2.73 -5.37 5.65
CA HIS A 791 -4.12 -5.14 6.07
C HIS A 791 -5.08 -6.27 5.70
N SER A 792 -5.00 -6.80 4.47
CA SER A 792 -5.93 -7.81 3.98
C SER A 792 -5.58 -9.24 4.38
N GLY A 793 -4.35 -9.48 4.84
CA GLY A 793 -3.82 -10.83 5.05
C GLY A 793 -3.60 -11.60 3.74
N ILE A 794 -3.57 -10.91 2.60
CA ILE A 794 -3.36 -11.53 1.28
C ILE A 794 -1.92 -11.27 0.85
N VAL A 795 -1.20 -12.31 0.43
CA VAL A 795 0.11 -12.19 -0.22
C VAL A 795 -0.03 -12.51 -1.70
N PRO A 796 -0.01 -11.51 -2.59
CA PRO A 796 -0.03 -11.73 -4.03
C PRO A 796 1.12 -12.61 -4.52
N GLY A 797 0.79 -13.60 -5.35
CA GLY A 797 1.78 -14.43 -6.02
C GLY A 797 2.39 -13.72 -7.24
N ASN A 798 3.66 -13.95 -7.51
CA ASN A 798 4.28 -13.59 -8.77
C ASN A 798 3.77 -14.54 -9.87
N ARG A 799 2.71 -14.16 -10.59
CA ARG A 799 2.09 -14.99 -11.65
C ARG A 799 3.04 -15.32 -12.80
N ASN A 800 4.06 -14.51 -13.00
CA ASN A 800 5.11 -14.72 -14.01
C ASN A 800 6.24 -15.62 -13.49
N ASN A 801 6.16 -16.11 -12.26
CA ASN A 801 7.11 -17.08 -11.71
C ASN A 801 6.81 -18.49 -12.23
N ASP A 802 7.20 -18.72 -13.49
CA ASP A 802 7.06 -20.00 -14.18
C ASP A 802 7.96 -21.08 -13.58
N ASN A 803 9.21 -20.73 -13.27
CA ASN A 803 10.16 -21.58 -12.56
C ASN A 803 11.15 -20.73 -11.77
N VAL A 804 11.17 -20.91 -10.45
CA VAL A 804 12.13 -20.26 -9.54
C VAL A 804 13.54 -20.70 -9.92
N ASP A 805 14.49 -19.76 -9.92
CA ASP A 805 15.90 -20.10 -10.16
C ASP A 805 16.39 -21.14 -9.15
N ALA A 806 16.94 -22.26 -9.64
CA ALA A 806 17.48 -23.34 -8.81
C ALA A 806 18.62 -22.83 -7.91
N ALA A 807 19.30 -21.75 -8.30
CA ALA A 807 20.30 -21.08 -7.48
C ALA A 807 19.72 -20.48 -6.18
N PHE A 808 18.40 -20.41 -6.01
CA PHE A 808 17.78 -19.89 -4.78
C PHE A 808 17.30 -20.99 -3.83
N GLN A 809 17.41 -22.27 -4.21
CA GLN A 809 16.90 -23.40 -3.41
C GLN A 809 17.52 -23.49 -2.01
N HIS A 810 18.77 -23.08 -1.83
CA HIS A 810 19.44 -23.12 -0.52
C HIS A 810 19.04 -21.97 0.42
N TYR A 811 18.32 -20.95 -0.06
CA TYR A 811 17.84 -19.84 0.77
C TYR A 811 16.53 -20.20 1.49
N SER A 812 16.66 -21.05 2.52
CA SER A 812 15.53 -21.69 3.20
C SER A 812 14.53 -20.76 3.91
N TYR A 813 14.91 -19.50 4.20
CA TYR A 813 14.01 -18.53 4.84
C TYR A 813 13.05 -17.84 3.87
N LEU A 814 13.15 -18.12 2.56
CA LEU A 814 12.41 -17.41 1.53
C LEU A 814 11.47 -18.36 0.77
N LEU A 815 10.22 -17.95 0.60
CA LEU A 815 9.21 -18.65 -0.18
C LEU A 815 8.81 -17.78 -1.38
N PHE A 816 8.84 -18.35 -2.60
CA PHE A 816 8.54 -17.64 -3.85
C PHE A 816 7.18 -18.07 -4.42
N PRO A 817 6.05 -17.51 -3.95
CA PRO A 817 4.73 -17.92 -4.40
C PRO A 817 4.46 -17.50 -5.85
N SER A 818 3.97 -18.43 -6.68
CA SER A 818 3.45 -18.12 -8.03
C SER A 818 1.95 -17.85 -8.05
N LYS A 819 1.26 -18.11 -6.93
CA LYS A 819 -0.18 -17.91 -6.74
C LYS A 819 -0.41 -17.15 -5.44
N THR A 820 -1.51 -16.39 -5.40
CA THR A 820 -1.93 -15.65 -4.22
C THR A 820 -2.15 -16.58 -3.03
N ILE A 821 -1.64 -16.18 -1.86
CA ILE A 821 -1.83 -16.87 -0.58
C ILE A 821 -2.77 -16.02 0.28
N HIS A 822 -3.83 -16.62 0.80
CA HIS A 822 -4.69 -16.03 1.81
C HIS A 822 -4.24 -16.52 3.19
N THR A 823 -3.90 -15.60 4.08
CA THR A 823 -3.46 -15.88 5.46
C THR A 823 -4.58 -15.58 6.45
N ASP A 824 -4.40 -15.95 7.71
CA ASP A 824 -5.24 -15.56 8.84
C ASP A 824 -4.88 -14.17 9.40
N GLY A 825 -3.87 -13.51 8.84
CA GLY A 825 -3.45 -12.16 9.18
C GLY A 825 -1.93 -11.99 9.09
N ILE A 826 -1.48 -10.77 8.80
CA ILE A 826 -0.05 -10.44 8.72
C ILE A 826 0.28 -9.41 9.79
N ARG A 827 1.22 -9.75 10.67
CA ARG A 827 1.61 -8.91 11.82
C ARG A 827 2.55 -7.79 11.41
N ALA A 828 3.56 -8.13 10.62
CA ALA A 828 4.50 -7.19 10.05
C ALA A 828 4.90 -7.62 8.63
N GLY A 829 5.22 -6.64 7.80
CA GLY A 829 5.77 -6.83 6.46
C GLY A 829 7.03 -5.98 6.30
N VAL A 830 7.97 -6.45 5.50
CA VAL A 830 9.22 -5.73 5.25
C VAL A 830 9.45 -5.57 3.75
N MET A 831 10.11 -4.49 3.34
CA MET A 831 10.47 -4.27 1.95
C MET A 831 11.89 -3.74 1.77
N SER A 832 12.45 -3.98 0.58
CA SER A 832 13.73 -3.42 0.14
C SER A 832 13.63 -2.78 -1.24
N SER A 833 14.50 -1.80 -1.49
CA SER A 833 14.66 -1.18 -2.81
C SER A 833 16.13 -0.86 -3.08
N PHE A 834 16.59 -1.06 -4.32
CA PHE A 834 17.99 -0.86 -4.70
C PHE A 834 18.09 0.04 -5.94
N GLY A 835 18.65 1.24 -5.76
CA GLY A 835 18.89 2.21 -6.83
C GLY A 835 20.34 2.28 -7.29
N PHE A 836 20.53 2.72 -8.53
CA PHE A 836 21.86 3.05 -9.07
C PHE A 836 22.56 4.08 -8.19
N GLY A 837 23.89 3.98 -8.09
CA GLY A 837 24.67 4.83 -7.20
C GLY A 837 24.71 4.36 -5.76
N GLN A 838 24.53 3.04 -5.54
CA GLN A 838 24.53 2.42 -4.21
C GLN A 838 23.47 3.01 -3.28
N VAL A 839 22.21 3.05 -3.73
CA VAL A 839 21.10 3.53 -2.90
C VAL A 839 20.26 2.33 -2.47
N GLY A 840 20.65 1.68 -1.38
CA GLY A 840 19.84 0.64 -0.73
C GLY A 840 18.85 1.29 0.23
N GLY A 841 17.60 0.84 0.22
CA GLY A 841 16.57 1.27 1.16
C GLY A 841 15.84 0.07 1.78
N THR A 842 15.37 0.23 3.01
CA THR A 842 14.53 -0.77 3.71
C THR A 842 13.44 -0.09 4.52
N ALA A 843 12.24 -0.67 4.56
CA ALA A 843 11.19 -0.27 5.51
C ALA A 843 10.50 -1.49 6.14
N LEU A 844 10.14 -1.35 7.42
CA LEU A 844 9.31 -2.28 8.18
C LEU A 844 7.94 -1.65 8.41
N ILE A 845 6.89 -2.36 8.02
CA ILE A 845 5.50 -1.99 8.22
C ILE A 845 4.87 -2.93 9.24
N ILE A 846 4.26 -2.37 10.27
CA ILE A 846 3.60 -3.10 11.35
C ILE A 846 2.10 -2.89 11.23
N HIS A 847 1.33 -3.95 11.48
CA HIS A 847 -0.13 -3.90 11.41
C HIS A 847 -0.70 -2.84 12.39
N PRO A 848 -1.64 -1.97 11.97
CA PRO A 848 -2.20 -0.91 12.81
C PRO A 848 -2.77 -1.37 14.16
N ARG A 849 -3.25 -2.61 14.26
CA ARG A 849 -3.75 -3.22 15.51
C ARG A 849 -2.80 -3.07 16.70
N TYR A 850 -1.48 -3.14 16.46
CA TYR A 850 -0.49 -3.02 17.53
C TYR A 850 -0.44 -1.60 18.11
N LEU A 851 -0.68 -0.59 17.28
CA LEU A 851 -0.83 0.80 17.72
C LEU A 851 -2.14 1.02 18.45
N PHE A 852 -3.26 0.49 17.93
CA PHE A 852 -4.56 0.63 18.59
C PHE A 852 -4.57 -0.04 19.98
N ALA A 853 -3.92 -1.19 20.12
CA ALA A 853 -3.76 -1.86 21.40
C ALA A 853 -2.89 -1.09 22.41
N ALA A 854 -2.02 -0.19 21.94
CA ALA A 854 -1.22 0.68 22.80
C ALA A 854 -2.02 1.90 23.32
N LEU A 855 -3.23 2.15 22.79
CA LEU A 855 -4.11 3.23 23.26
C LEU A 855 -4.96 2.78 24.45
N GLN A 856 -5.32 3.76 25.27
CA GLN A 856 -6.35 3.58 26.30
C GLN A 856 -7.71 3.33 25.61
N PRO A 857 -8.58 2.44 26.13
CA PRO A 857 -9.86 2.13 25.49
C PRO A 857 -10.74 3.36 25.20
N SER A 858 -10.77 4.34 26.10
CA SER A 858 -11.49 5.60 25.91
C SER A 858 -10.92 6.46 24.77
N GLN A 859 -9.59 6.48 24.62
CA GLN A 859 -8.91 7.17 23.53
C GLN A 859 -9.20 6.48 22.20
N TYR A 860 -9.23 5.15 22.18
CA TYR A 860 -9.52 4.37 20.99
C TYR A 860 -10.98 4.55 20.52
N GLU A 861 -11.95 4.53 21.43
CA GLU A 861 -13.35 4.80 21.07
C GLU A 861 -13.56 6.24 20.58
N SER A 862 -12.90 7.22 21.21
CA SER A 862 -12.91 8.61 20.70
C SER A 862 -12.29 8.74 19.31
N TYR A 863 -11.24 7.96 19.03
CA TYR A 863 -10.62 7.88 17.71
C TYR A 863 -11.59 7.27 16.68
N LYS A 864 -12.26 6.16 17.02
CA LYS A 864 -13.24 5.48 16.14
C LYS A 864 -14.34 6.43 15.70
N GLU A 865 -14.89 7.24 16.61
CA GLU A 865 -15.93 8.21 16.27
C GLU A 865 -15.42 9.27 15.29
N ARG A 866 -14.26 9.89 15.56
CA ARG A 866 -13.64 10.85 14.63
C ARG A 866 -13.31 10.22 13.28
N ASN A 867 -12.83 8.98 13.28
CA ASN A 867 -12.47 8.24 12.08
C ASN A 867 -13.70 7.95 11.20
N ARG A 868 -14.82 7.59 11.82
CA ARG A 868 -16.09 7.36 11.12
C ARG A 868 -16.58 8.62 10.40
N VAL A 869 -16.49 9.79 11.04
CA VAL A 869 -16.87 11.07 10.40
C VAL A 869 -16.00 11.35 9.18
N ARG A 870 -14.69 11.15 9.28
CA ARG A 870 -13.77 11.32 8.14
C ARG A 870 -14.05 10.35 7.01
N TYR A 871 -14.31 9.08 7.33
CA TYR A 871 -14.66 8.08 6.34
C TYR A 871 -15.85 8.53 5.48
N LEU A 872 -16.92 9.04 6.10
CA LEU A 872 -18.10 9.53 5.37
C LEU A 872 -17.78 10.72 4.45
N GLN A 873 -16.91 11.63 4.88
CA GLN A 873 -16.46 12.76 4.07
C GLN A 873 -15.61 12.30 2.87
N SER A 874 -14.65 11.40 3.10
CA SER A 874 -13.82 10.82 2.05
C SER A 874 -14.62 10.00 1.05
N TYR A 875 -15.57 9.20 1.52
CA TYR A 875 -16.47 8.41 0.69
C TYR A 875 -17.28 9.32 -0.26
N LYS A 876 -17.83 10.42 0.28
CA LYS A 876 -18.53 11.42 -0.52
C LYS A 876 -17.62 12.00 -1.61
N ALA A 877 -16.43 12.47 -1.24
CA ALA A 877 -15.49 13.07 -2.18
C ALA A 877 -15.01 12.09 -3.28
N MET A 878 -14.75 10.83 -2.94
CA MET A 878 -14.39 9.80 -3.93
C MET A 878 -15.56 9.45 -4.85
N THR A 879 -16.79 9.45 -4.35
CA THR A 879 -17.98 9.19 -5.17
C THR A 879 -18.23 10.34 -6.14
N GLU A 880 -18.08 11.58 -5.68
CA GLU A 880 -18.20 12.79 -6.50
C GLU A 880 -17.10 12.87 -7.58
N MET A 881 -15.90 12.33 -7.33
CA MET A 881 -14.81 12.32 -8.31
C MET A 881 -15.26 11.84 -9.69
N MET A 882 -15.96 10.70 -9.76
CA MET A 882 -16.30 10.10 -11.05
C MET A 882 -17.53 10.73 -11.71
N THR A 883 -18.36 11.44 -10.93
CA THR A 883 -19.60 12.06 -11.42
C THR A 883 -19.43 13.53 -11.79
N THR A 884 -18.57 14.26 -11.08
CA THR A 884 -18.33 15.70 -11.24
C THR A 884 -16.89 16.07 -11.59
N ASN A 885 -15.98 15.09 -11.76
CA ASN A 885 -14.56 15.31 -12.08
C ASN A 885 -13.87 16.26 -11.09
N SER A 886 -14.06 16.06 -9.78
CA SER A 886 -13.75 17.08 -8.76
C SER A 886 -12.84 16.60 -7.63
N LEU A 887 -11.97 15.62 -7.88
CA LEU A 887 -11.04 15.11 -6.86
C LEU A 887 -9.96 16.16 -6.54
N VAL A 888 -9.31 16.69 -7.58
CA VAL A 888 -8.29 17.73 -7.46
C VAL A 888 -9.00 19.08 -7.40
N LYS A 889 -8.89 19.75 -6.26
CA LYS A 889 -9.50 21.07 -6.01
C LYS A 889 -8.41 22.13 -5.94
N ILE A 890 -8.17 22.80 -7.07
CA ILE A 890 -7.17 23.86 -7.19
C ILE A 890 -7.51 25.03 -6.26
N LYS A 891 -6.51 25.53 -5.53
CA LYS A 891 -6.61 26.71 -4.66
C LYS A 891 -6.14 27.94 -5.43
N GLU A 892 -7.02 28.94 -5.53
CA GLU A 892 -6.71 30.23 -6.17
C GLU A 892 -5.89 31.15 -5.27
N THR A 893 -6.03 31.03 -3.94
CA THR A 893 -5.38 31.91 -2.97
C THR A 893 -4.84 31.15 -1.76
N PRO A 894 -3.76 31.64 -1.12
CA PRO A 894 -3.34 31.15 0.19
C PRO A 894 -4.47 31.31 1.24
N PRO A 895 -4.42 30.56 2.36
CA PRO A 895 -5.41 30.66 3.43
C PRO A 895 -5.33 31.98 4.23
N TYR A 896 -4.37 32.86 3.94
CA TYR A 896 -4.19 34.16 4.58
C TYR A 896 -4.15 35.28 3.53
N SER A 897 -4.59 36.48 3.92
CA SER A 897 -4.41 37.67 3.08
C SER A 897 -2.95 38.12 3.10
N LYS A 898 -2.57 39.00 2.16
CA LYS A 898 -1.20 39.52 2.06
C LYS A 898 -0.75 40.25 3.33
N GLU A 899 -1.68 40.91 4.02
CA GLU A 899 -1.41 41.63 5.27
C GLU A 899 -1.21 40.68 6.46
N LEU A 900 -1.81 39.48 6.40
CA LEU A 900 -1.73 38.47 7.45
C LEU A 900 -0.59 37.47 7.27
N GLU A 901 0.08 37.45 6.12
CA GLU A 901 1.18 36.52 5.83
C GLU A 901 2.27 36.54 6.91
N GLY A 902 2.90 37.70 7.15
CA GLY A 902 3.92 37.84 8.19
C GLY A 902 3.42 37.48 9.61
N PRO A 903 2.29 38.07 10.06
CA PRO A 903 1.69 37.75 11.36
C PRO A 903 1.34 36.26 11.56
N VAL A 904 0.85 35.59 10.52
CA VAL A 904 0.54 34.15 10.57
C VAL A 904 1.82 33.34 10.68
N LEU A 905 2.78 33.56 9.78
CA LEU A 905 3.99 32.73 9.69
C LEU A 905 4.91 32.87 10.91
N LEU A 906 4.87 34.01 11.61
CA LEU A 906 5.65 34.26 12.82
C LEU A 906 4.93 33.80 14.10
N ASN A 907 3.66 33.38 14.01
CA ASN A 907 2.85 32.98 15.16
C ASN A 907 2.56 31.47 15.14
N SER A 908 3.30 30.72 15.96
CA SER A 908 3.16 29.26 16.09
C SER A 908 1.77 28.78 16.54
N LEU A 909 0.96 29.67 17.13
CA LEU A 909 -0.40 29.40 17.59
C LEU A 909 -1.46 29.75 16.53
N ALA A 910 -1.09 30.38 15.41
CA ALA A 910 -2.04 30.73 14.35
C ALA A 910 -2.70 29.48 13.78
N ARG A 911 -4.03 29.47 13.71
CA ARG A 911 -4.85 28.41 13.10
C ARG A 911 -5.92 29.03 12.20
N VAL A 912 -6.32 28.30 11.16
CA VAL A 912 -7.46 28.70 10.32
C VAL A 912 -8.78 28.40 11.01
N THR A 913 -9.82 29.13 10.61
CA THR A 913 -11.21 28.84 10.92
C THR A 913 -11.96 28.52 9.63
N LEU A 914 -12.98 27.68 9.72
CA LEU A 914 -13.88 27.44 8.59
C LEU A 914 -14.82 28.65 8.48
N ASP A 915 -14.84 29.30 7.32
CA ASP A 915 -15.87 30.28 6.98
C ASP A 915 -17.10 29.55 6.44
N GLU A 916 -18.19 29.56 7.20
CA GLU A 916 -19.44 28.87 6.86
C GLU A 916 -20.09 29.41 5.57
N LYS A 917 -19.79 30.65 5.14
CA LYS A 917 -20.38 31.24 3.93
C LYS A 917 -19.72 30.75 2.65
N THR A 918 -18.39 30.70 2.67
CA THR A 918 -17.56 30.27 1.53
C THR A 918 -17.23 28.78 1.58
N ASN A 919 -17.50 28.12 2.71
CA ASN A 919 -17.10 26.75 3.01
C ASN A 919 -15.59 26.54 2.78
N SER A 920 -14.78 27.53 3.16
CA SER A 920 -13.33 27.56 2.97
C SER A 920 -12.59 27.87 4.27
N TYR A 921 -11.38 27.35 4.39
CA TYR A 921 -10.53 27.58 5.56
C TYR A 921 -9.65 28.82 5.34
N SER A 922 -9.70 29.77 6.27
CA SER A 922 -8.87 30.98 6.24
C SER A 922 -8.42 31.45 7.61
N PHE A 923 -7.30 32.18 7.66
CA PHE A 923 -6.82 32.88 8.84
C PHE A 923 -7.60 34.18 9.03
N THR A 924 -7.98 34.47 10.27
CA THR A 924 -8.67 35.72 10.63
C THR A 924 -7.69 36.73 11.19
N GLY A 925 -8.03 38.02 11.13
CA GLY A 925 -7.17 39.08 11.68
C GLY A 925 -6.98 39.04 13.20
N LYS A 926 -7.77 38.25 13.93
CA LYS A 926 -7.62 38.04 15.38
C LYS A 926 -6.77 36.79 15.65
N LEU A 927 -5.46 36.93 15.53
CA LEU A 927 -4.52 35.86 15.85
C LEU A 927 -4.33 35.73 17.38
N PRO A 928 -4.07 34.52 17.91
CA PRO A 928 -3.75 34.34 19.33
C PRO A 928 -2.47 35.09 19.70
N THR A 929 -2.48 35.89 20.77
CA THR A 929 -1.32 36.67 21.23
C THR A 929 -0.64 36.08 22.47
N GLU A 930 -1.32 35.18 23.17
CA GLU A 930 -0.86 34.62 24.44
C GLU A 930 -0.85 33.08 24.36
N SER A 931 0.21 32.48 24.87
CA SER A 931 0.24 31.05 25.18
C SER A 931 -0.51 30.84 26.49
N LYS A 932 -1.49 29.95 26.52
CA LYS A 932 -2.21 29.60 27.74
C LYS A 932 -1.56 28.35 28.35
N PRO A 933 -0.71 28.48 29.40
CA PRO A 933 -0.20 27.32 30.11
C PRO A 933 -1.34 26.56 30.78
N ASP A 934 -1.16 25.24 30.97
CA ASP A 934 -2.10 24.45 31.78
C ASP A 934 -1.87 24.76 33.25
N ILE A 935 -2.77 25.55 33.82
CA ILE A 935 -2.72 26.01 35.21
C ILE A 935 -3.73 25.28 36.10
N ALA A 936 -4.33 24.17 35.64
CA ALA A 936 -5.39 23.47 36.36
C ALA A 936 -4.99 23.07 37.79
N ASN A 937 -3.73 22.68 37.99
CA ASN A 937 -3.20 22.28 39.29
C ASN A 937 -2.65 23.44 40.12
N ALA A 938 -2.44 24.63 39.54
CA ALA A 938 -1.80 25.75 40.23
C ALA A 938 -2.48 26.07 41.56
N LYS A 939 -3.82 26.23 41.54
CA LYS A 939 -4.58 26.51 42.77
C LYS A 939 -4.44 25.42 43.84
N ALA A 940 -4.48 24.15 43.44
CA ALA A 940 -4.33 23.04 44.39
C ALA A 940 -2.93 23.01 45.01
N VAL A 941 -1.88 23.29 44.23
CA VAL A 941 -0.51 23.41 44.77
C VAL A 941 -0.38 24.64 45.68
N GLN A 942 -1.04 25.76 45.35
CA GLN A 942 -1.06 26.95 46.21
C GLN A 942 -1.66 26.64 47.59
N ASP A 943 -2.79 25.94 47.62
CA ASP A 943 -3.46 25.52 48.85
C ASP A 943 -2.56 24.58 49.68
N VAL A 944 -1.85 23.65 49.01
CA VAL A 944 -0.84 22.78 49.61
C VAL A 944 0.28 23.58 50.29
N LEU A 945 0.82 24.59 49.60
CA LEU A 945 1.95 25.38 50.09
C LEU A 945 1.55 26.35 51.21
N ALA A 946 0.30 26.83 51.21
CA ALA A 946 -0.24 27.79 52.17
C ALA A 946 -0.76 27.18 53.49
N ALA A 947 -0.80 25.85 53.61
CA ALA A 947 -1.38 25.17 54.77
C ALA A 947 -0.74 25.59 56.12
N ALA A 948 -1.56 26.09 57.04
CA ALA A 948 -1.16 26.56 58.37
C ALA A 948 -1.04 25.41 59.41
N PRO A 949 -0.19 25.54 60.44
CA PRO A 949 0.07 24.48 61.43
C PRO A 949 -1.09 24.16 62.41
N SER A 950 -2.24 24.84 62.34
CA SER A 950 -3.33 24.72 63.33
C SER A 950 -4.39 23.65 63.02
N THR A 951 -3.98 22.49 62.50
CA THR A 951 -4.89 21.41 62.05
C THR A 951 -4.51 20.07 62.69
N ALA A 952 -5.46 19.12 62.76
CA ALA A 952 -5.23 17.80 63.36
C ALA A 952 -4.30 16.92 62.51
N GLY A 953 -4.26 17.18 61.20
CA GLY A 953 -3.33 16.62 60.25
C GLY A 953 -3.58 17.12 58.83
N VAL A 954 -2.50 17.27 58.05
CA VAL A 954 -2.54 17.61 56.63
C VAL A 954 -1.94 16.46 55.85
N GLY A 955 -2.56 16.11 54.74
CA GLY A 955 -2.07 15.11 53.81
C GLY A 955 -2.07 15.64 52.39
N VAL A 956 -0.94 15.45 51.72
CA VAL A 956 -0.73 15.87 50.33
C VAL A 956 -0.23 14.66 49.56
N ASP A 957 -0.83 14.44 48.40
CA ASP A 957 -0.38 13.41 47.49
C ASP A 957 -0.50 13.88 46.04
N GLN A 958 0.42 13.42 45.22
CA GLN A 958 0.39 13.67 43.78
C GLN A 958 1.03 12.51 43.03
N GLU A 959 0.53 12.26 41.84
CA GLU A 959 1.01 11.19 40.98
C GLU A 959 0.90 11.63 39.51
N LEU A 960 1.80 11.11 38.68
CA LEU A 960 1.58 11.14 37.24
C LEU A 960 0.33 10.33 36.94
N ILE A 961 -0.54 10.82 36.06
CA ILE A 961 -1.75 10.06 35.67
C ILE A 961 -1.34 8.68 35.09
N SER A 962 -0.19 8.61 34.42
CA SER A 962 0.41 7.40 33.86
C SER A 962 1.06 6.45 34.87
N SER A 963 1.25 6.85 36.13
CA SER A 963 1.76 5.97 37.21
C SER A 963 0.63 5.18 37.90
N VAL A 964 -0.62 5.67 37.83
CA VAL A 964 -1.78 5.05 38.47
C VAL A 964 -2.34 3.93 37.56
N PRO A 965 -2.31 2.65 37.97
CA PRO A 965 -2.72 1.52 37.14
C PRO A 965 -4.25 1.37 37.11
N SER A 966 -4.93 2.41 36.60
CA SER A 966 -6.38 2.55 36.55
C SER A 966 -7.10 1.50 35.69
N GLU A 967 -6.35 0.79 34.85
CA GLU A 967 -6.87 -0.33 34.06
C GLU A 967 -6.74 -1.69 34.74
N ASN A 968 -5.86 -1.83 35.74
CA ASN A 968 -5.65 -3.11 36.40
C ASN A 968 -6.90 -3.45 37.23
N PRO A 969 -7.70 -4.46 36.84
CA PRO A 969 -8.96 -4.74 37.50
C PRO A 969 -8.75 -5.15 38.97
N THR A 970 -7.59 -5.75 39.28
CA THR A 970 -7.22 -6.09 40.66
C THR A 970 -6.94 -4.84 41.48
N PHE A 971 -6.21 -3.87 40.93
CA PHE A 971 -5.95 -2.59 41.61
C PHE A 971 -7.25 -1.82 41.84
N VAL A 972 -8.07 -1.69 40.79
CA VAL A 972 -9.34 -0.95 40.84
C VAL A 972 -10.30 -1.60 41.84
N ALA A 973 -10.55 -2.92 41.73
CA ALA A 973 -11.48 -3.61 42.62
C ALA A 973 -11.04 -3.58 44.09
N ARG A 974 -9.72 -3.59 44.35
CA ARG A 974 -9.13 -3.57 45.69
C ARG A 974 -9.17 -2.19 46.34
N ASN A 975 -9.05 -1.11 45.57
CA ASN A 975 -8.83 0.23 46.11
C ASN A 975 -10.02 1.20 45.94
N PHE A 976 -10.97 0.89 45.06
CA PHE A 976 -12.12 1.75 44.76
C PHE A 976 -13.45 1.05 45.05
N THR A 977 -14.45 1.82 45.46
CA THR A 977 -15.85 1.37 45.58
C THR A 977 -16.49 1.26 44.20
N GLU A 978 -17.57 0.48 44.07
CA GLU A 978 -18.28 0.36 42.79
C GLU A 978 -18.84 1.70 42.31
N ALA A 979 -19.26 2.56 43.25
CA ALA A 979 -19.74 3.90 42.96
C ALA A 979 -18.62 4.80 42.40
N GLU A 980 -17.42 4.75 42.99
CA GLU A 980 -16.25 5.47 42.46
C GLU A 980 -15.88 4.98 41.06
N VAL A 981 -15.89 3.67 40.84
CA VAL A 981 -15.58 3.07 39.52
C VAL A 981 -16.58 3.53 38.46
N ALA A 982 -17.88 3.51 38.77
CA ALA A 982 -18.92 3.97 37.88
C ALA A 982 -18.74 5.47 37.55
N TYR A 983 -18.43 6.29 38.56
CA TYR A 983 -18.17 7.71 38.36
C TYR A 983 -16.96 7.96 37.45
N CYS A 984 -15.80 7.33 37.77
CA CYS A 984 -14.55 7.54 37.03
C CYS A 984 -14.71 7.16 35.56
N ARG A 985 -15.35 6.03 35.28
CA ARG A 985 -15.57 5.53 33.91
C ARG A 985 -16.48 6.43 33.08
N ALA A 986 -17.37 7.19 33.72
CA ALA A 986 -18.26 8.12 33.06
C ALA A 986 -17.61 9.49 32.74
N GLN A 987 -16.40 9.75 33.24
CA GLN A 987 -15.71 11.03 33.00
C GLN A 987 -15.06 11.10 31.62
N PRO A 988 -14.84 12.31 31.06
CA PRO A 988 -14.15 12.50 29.78
C PRO A 988 -12.73 11.90 29.74
N SER A 989 -12.01 11.95 30.87
CA SER A 989 -10.72 11.28 31.05
C SER A 989 -10.80 10.33 32.24
N PRO A 990 -11.16 9.05 32.03
CA PRO A 990 -11.26 8.08 33.12
C PRO A 990 -9.94 7.90 33.86
N ALA A 991 -8.80 7.86 33.15
CA ALA A 991 -7.48 7.71 33.76
C ALA A 991 -7.15 8.87 34.71
N ALA A 992 -7.35 10.13 34.28
CA ALA A 992 -7.17 11.30 35.14
C ALA A 992 -8.13 11.28 36.33
N SER A 993 -9.37 10.83 36.09
CA SER A 993 -10.40 10.71 37.13
C SER A 993 -10.07 9.67 38.21
N PHE A 994 -9.49 8.53 37.82
CA PHE A 994 -8.98 7.52 38.72
C PHE A 994 -7.74 8.01 39.46
N ALA A 995 -6.81 8.66 38.76
CA ALA A 995 -5.61 9.22 39.36
C ALA A 995 -5.95 10.27 40.42
N ALA A 996 -6.84 11.23 40.13
CA ALA A 996 -7.31 12.23 41.08
C ALA A 996 -7.91 11.62 42.34
N ARG A 997 -8.74 10.58 42.22
CA ARG A 997 -9.29 9.87 43.39
C ARG A 997 -8.26 9.03 44.12
N TRP A 998 -7.30 8.43 43.41
CA TRP A 998 -6.21 7.68 44.03
C TRP A 998 -5.35 8.58 44.92
N VAL A 999 -4.86 9.69 44.39
CA VAL A 999 -4.09 10.68 45.17
C VAL A 999 -4.97 11.30 46.26
N GLY A 1000 -6.27 11.46 46.02
CA GLY A 1000 -7.25 11.84 47.04
C GLY A 1000 -7.26 10.90 48.24
N LYS A 1001 -7.31 9.58 48.00
CA LYS A 1001 -7.31 8.56 49.06
C LYS A 1001 -6.00 8.58 49.84
N GLU A 1002 -4.87 8.70 49.15
CA GLU A 1002 -3.54 8.81 49.77
C GLU A 1002 -3.41 10.09 50.61
N ALA A 1003 -3.89 11.22 50.10
CA ALA A 1003 -3.92 12.48 50.83
C ALA A 1003 -4.78 12.38 52.09
N VAL A 1004 -5.98 11.78 52.01
CA VAL A 1004 -6.83 11.53 53.19
C VAL A 1004 -6.13 10.61 54.18
N PHE A 1005 -5.52 9.52 53.73
CA PHE A 1005 -4.80 8.59 54.59
C PHE A 1005 -3.65 9.29 55.36
N LYS A 1006 -2.87 10.13 54.66
CA LYS A 1006 -1.80 10.94 55.25
C LYS A 1006 -2.34 11.94 56.28
N SER A 1007 -3.48 12.60 56.01
CA SER A 1007 -4.06 13.57 56.93
C SER A 1007 -4.58 12.95 58.23
N LEU A 1008 -4.95 11.66 58.22
CA LEU A 1008 -5.31 10.90 59.42
C LEU A 1008 -4.10 10.61 60.33
N GLY A 1009 -2.86 10.66 59.81
CA GLY A 1009 -1.61 10.45 60.56
C GLY A 1009 -1.50 9.07 61.23
N VAL A 1010 -2.12 8.03 60.66
CA VAL A 1010 -2.09 6.66 61.19
C VAL A 1010 -0.95 5.85 60.60
N ALA A 1011 -0.40 4.91 61.37
CA ALA A 1011 0.69 4.05 60.91
C ALA A 1011 0.22 3.16 59.74
N SER A 1012 1.03 3.11 58.68
CA SER A 1012 0.74 2.26 57.50
C SER A 1012 0.71 0.78 57.89
N LYS A 1013 -0.27 0.04 57.36
CA LYS A 1013 -0.33 -1.43 57.42
C LYS A 1013 0.50 -2.12 56.32
N GLY A 1014 1.41 -1.36 55.70
CA GLY A 1014 2.23 -1.79 54.57
C GLY A 1014 1.63 -1.43 53.22
N ALA A 1015 2.45 -1.47 52.17
CA ALA A 1015 2.08 -1.08 50.81
C ALA A 1015 0.94 -1.92 50.17
N ALA A 1016 0.57 -3.05 50.80
CA ALA A 1016 -0.50 -3.94 50.34
C ALA A 1016 -1.87 -3.68 51.02
N ALA A 1017 -2.00 -2.68 51.89
CA ALA A 1017 -3.28 -2.30 52.48
C ALA A 1017 -4.26 -1.81 51.40
N ALA A 1018 -5.54 -2.13 51.55
CA ALA A 1018 -6.59 -1.68 50.63
C ALA A 1018 -7.05 -0.26 51.02
N MET A 1019 -7.21 0.62 50.04
CA MET A 1019 -7.64 2.02 50.26
C MET A 1019 -9.16 2.22 50.12
N LYS A 1020 -9.92 1.11 50.06
CA LYS A 1020 -11.36 1.10 49.80
C LYS A 1020 -12.21 1.67 50.94
N ASP A 1021 -11.67 1.68 52.15
CA ASP A 1021 -12.30 2.27 53.34
C ASP A 1021 -12.37 3.81 53.28
N ILE A 1022 -11.64 4.44 52.37
CA ILE A 1022 -11.70 5.88 52.11
C ILE A 1022 -12.44 6.07 50.78
N GLU A 1023 -13.70 6.47 50.81
CA GLU A 1023 -14.51 6.70 49.61
C GLU A 1023 -14.59 8.19 49.28
N ILE A 1024 -14.44 8.54 48.01
CA ILE A 1024 -14.44 9.92 47.53
C ILE A 1024 -15.42 10.08 46.36
N LEU A 1025 -16.54 10.74 46.61
CA LEU A 1025 -17.57 11.04 45.61
C LEU A 1025 -17.92 12.53 45.65
N PRO A 1026 -18.38 13.12 44.54
CA PRO A 1026 -18.86 14.49 44.57
C PRO A 1026 -20.18 14.61 45.33
N ASN A 1027 -20.32 15.69 46.11
CA ASN A 1027 -21.58 16.06 46.76
C ASN A 1027 -22.58 16.71 45.76
N GLN A 1028 -23.74 17.16 46.25
CA GLN A 1028 -24.77 17.81 45.42
C GLN A 1028 -24.28 19.08 44.69
N ALA A 1029 -23.22 19.73 45.18
CA ALA A 1029 -22.61 20.90 44.56
C ALA A 1029 -21.41 20.54 43.65
N GLY A 1030 -21.10 19.25 43.48
CA GLY A 1030 -19.98 18.76 42.67
C GLY A 1030 -18.62 18.75 43.39
N ALA A 1031 -18.54 19.20 44.64
CA ALA A 1031 -17.28 19.20 45.41
C ALA A 1031 -16.97 17.80 45.97
N PRO A 1032 -15.69 17.37 46.02
CA PRO A 1032 -15.33 16.05 46.52
C PRO A 1032 -15.64 15.94 48.02
N GLU A 1033 -16.37 14.88 48.39
CA GLU A 1033 -16.76 14.56 49.75
C GLU A 1033 -16.14 13.21 50.17
N VAL A 1034 -15.49 13.21 51.33
CA VAL A 1034 -14.81 12.04 51.89
C VAL A 1034 -15.78 11.31 52.80
N THR A 1035 -16.07 10.05 52.49
CA THR A 1035 -16.82 9.14 53.36
C THR A 1035 -15.87 8.03 53.85
N LEU A 1036 -15.65 7.97 55.16
CA LEU A 1036 -14.82 6.94 55.77
C LEU A 1036 -15.68 5.76 56.22
N HIS A 1037 -15.21 4.56 55.89
CA HIS A 1037 -15.79 3.29 56.28
C HIS A 1037 -14.77 2.48 57.10
N GLY A 1038 -15.22 1.33 57.64
CA GLY A 1038 -14.34 0.32 58.21
C GLY A 1038 -13.29 0.85 59.20
N GLU A 1039 -12.04 0.47 58.98
CA GLU A 1039 -10.93 0.82 59.87
C GLU A 1039 -10.50 2.28 59.74
N ALA A 1040 -10.62 2.87 58.54
CA ALA A 1040 -10.31 4.29 58.33
C ALA A 1040 -11.22 5.19 59.18
N LYS A 1041 -12.50 4.81 59.32
CA LYS A 1041 -13.45 5.49 60.21
C LYS A 1041 -13.07 5.35 61.68
N SER A 1042 -12.78 4.13 62.14
CA SER A 1042 -12.35 3.91 63.54
C SER A 1042 -11.06 4.66 63.88
N ALA A 1043 -10.13 4.74 62.93
CA ALA A 1043 -8.91 5.55 63.06
C ALA A 1043 -9.22 7.05 63.21
N ALA A 1044 -10.09 7.60 62.37
CA ALA A 1044 -10.49 9.01 62.46
C ALA A 1044 -11.19 9.34 63.78
N GLU A 1045 -12.13 8.49 64.23
CA GLU A 1045 -12.86 8.64 65.49
C GLU A 1045 -11.92 8.59 66.70
N SER A 1046 -10.94 7.67 66.71
CA SER A 1046 -9.96 7.55 67.80
C SER A 1046 -9.10 8.80 68.01
N LYS A 1047 -8.97 9.64 66.97
CA LYS A 1047 -8.23 10.90 66.98
C LYS A 1047 -9.12 12.14 67.07
N GLY A 1048 -10.44 11.96 67.23
CA GLY A 1048 -11.40 13.06 67.34
C GLY A 1048 -11.56 13.88 66.06
N ILE A 1049 -11.24 13.31 64.89
CA ILE A 1049 -11.36 13.99 63.59
C ILE A 1049 -12.85 14.04 63.21
N ALA A 1050 -13.43 15.24 63.17
CA ALA A 1050 -14.85 15.44 62.89
C ALA A 1050 -15.13 15.72 61.41
N LYS A 1051 -14.17 16.31 60.69
CA LYS A 1051 -14.33 16.67 59.28
C LYS A 1051 -13.00 16.57 58.54
N ILE A 1052 -13.05 16.11 57.29
CA ILE A 1052 -11.92 16.08 56.37
C ILE A 1052 -12.31 16.91 55.15
N LEU A 1053 -11.61 18.02 54.95
CA LEU A 1053 -11.72 18.80 53.72
C LEU A 1053 -10.78 18.19 52.69
N LEU A 1054 -11.27 18.00 51.46
CA LEU A 1054 -10.50 17.46 50.36
C LEU A 1054 -10.63 18.39 49.16
N SER A 1055 -9.51 18.66 48.52
CA SER A 1055 -9.45 19.28 47.20
C SER A 1055 -8.76 18.31 46.24
N LEU A 1056 -9.35 18.13 45.06
CA LEU A 1056 -8.80 17.32 43.99
C LEU A 1056 -8.58 18.22 42.78
N SER A 1057 -7.40 18.14 42.18
CA SER A 1057 -7.15 18.70 40.85
C SER A 1057 -6.38 17.72 40.00
N HIS A 1058 -6.56 17.83 38.69
CA HIS A 1058 -5.69 17.17 37.74
C HIS A 1058 -5.50 18.07 36.52
N SER A 1059 -4.29 18.09 36.01
CA SER A 1059 -3.97 18.60 34.68
C SER A 1059 -4.16 17.46 33.66
N ASP A 1060 -3.65 17.66 32.45
CA ASP A 1060 -3.56 16.58 31.46
C ASP A 1060 -2.58 15.46 31.89
N THR A 1061 -1.70 15.72 32.87
CA THR A 1061 -0.52 14.88 33.14
C THR A 1061 -0.36 14.49 34.60
N VAL A 1062 -0.69 15.38 35.54
CA VAL A 1062 -0.50 15.19 36.97
C VAL A 1062 -1.84 15.29 37.68
N ALA A 1063 -2.09 14.37 38.60
CA ALA A 1063 -3.17 14.48 39.56
C ALA A 1063 -2.60 14.85 40.93
N ILE A 1064 -3.24 15.80 41.62
CA ILE A 1064 -2.86 16.25 42.95
C ILE A 1064 -4.08 16.33 43.87
N ALA A 1065 -3.87 15.97 45.13
CA ALA A 1065 -4.86 16.13 46.17
C ALA A 1065 -4.29 16.77 47.44
N PHE A 1066 -5.13 17.58 48.07
CA PHE A 1066 -4.90 18.18 49.38
C PHE A 1066 -6.03 17.79 50.33
N ALA A 1067 -5.67 17.16 51.45
CA ALA A 1067 -6.61 16.79 52.50
C ALA A 1067 -6.24 17.44 53.83
N GLN A 1068 -7.23 18.02 54.50
CA GLN A 1068 -7.07 18.66 55.80
C GLN A 1068 -8.07 18.06 56.79
N ALA A 1069 -7.55 17.42 57.83
CA ALA A 1069 -8.34 16.89 58.94
C ALA A 1069 -8.48 17.94 60.05
N SER A 1070 -9.72 18.19 60.48
CA SER A 1070 -10.04 19.07 61.61
C SER A 1070 -10.70 18.28 62.74
N THR A 1071 -10.21 18.47 63.96
CA THR A 1071 -10.91 18.10 65.19
C THR A 1071 -12.08 19.06 65.42
N ALA A 1072 -13.14 18.58 66.07
CA ALA A 1072 -14.33 19.39 66.39
C ALA A 1072 -14.01 20.66 67.18
#